data_AF-A0A9E3MCN2-F1
#
_entry.id   AF-A0A9E3MCN2-F1
#
_cell.length_a   1.000
_cell.length_b   1.000
_cell.length_c   1.000
_cell.angle_alpha   90.00
_cell.angle_beta   90.00
_cell.angle_gamma   90.00
#
_symmetry.space_group_name_H-M   'P 1'
#
loop_
_entity.id
_entity.type
_entity.pdbx_description
1 polymer ?
#
loop_
_entity_poly.entity_id
_entity_poly.type
_entity_poly.pdbx_seq_one_letter_code
_entity_poly.pdbx_strand_id
1 'polypeptide(L)'
;MSMPKHDLSSRHFQRKISEFCTVRIAPISSKRVLENIHPYLISLIIYRKRPPILNGHLDWTAIGEACDIQDDMTAELRKQLRPALDAIIRWLKAPPVADDVSLAKQSTRTGKAEAVKKTAATSETRKPQRAAADVVFARNTSAQRGPAPKQISAFPDPLFEATDDPASFQDALIYHMRRFGDSYWQLYRAVVRLTETFDSKTLLSWIQGERVPRSVVSFDILRRIEMRYRLPEGYFKKKLPHQSRSVYGHDLGDISPAERRRISLHLPDDFSSLPFTKREEILDWVRRVIISGSTEYRRYQAAASKQRYAIRFPGVTYGGGSLSPRTLASAANANQHMADELDDPDLLSGVVDAPPRLSMEMADLIRFKTSTLTAIGLQRNGVWGEETASQKIEHLGLMFGALAASPSGIIKGRGVPLSQLSFGLLVFPGVWDWYLQWREQRRGFYTKWEEDMLMVAQALTRAEVGWIRQHPELLKNVRPIEGLIASEEIEFARRDWHGACDAFHRHAANRSKEIQRVARVHRDPFEPILCVLEADSPLAEYRKITDEILKRMPDEDRYPRSAAEAVRSFLLLRLGLHLGLRQKNLRQLRVCPRGHFPTSERRLEDMKCGELRWSDRDGGWEVLIPSVAFKNASSSFFGKSRSA
;
A
#
# COMPACT_ATOMS: atom_id res chain seq x y z
N MET A 1 -0.79 -2.22 46.81
CA MET A 1 -1.19 -3.64 46.69
C MET A 1 -1.30 -3.98 45.21
N SER A 2 -0.32 -4.72 44.67
CA SER A 2 -0.26 -5.08 43.25
C SER A 2 -1.06 -6.36 43.02
N MET A 3 -2.08 -6.32 42.15
CA MET A 3 -2.89 -7.50 41.84
C MET A 3 -2.10 -8.50 40.99
N PRO A 4 -2.20 -9.82 41.25
CA PRO A 4 -1.46 -10.83 40.51
C PRO A 4 -1.86 -10.89 39.02
N LYS A 5 -0.87 -11.13 38.13
CA LYS A 5 -1.01 -11.14 36.65
C LYS A 5 -2.14 -12.05 36.12
N HIS A 6 -2.53 -13.09 36.88
CA HIS A 6 -3.64 -13.98 36.53
C HIS A 6 -5.02 -13.31 36.61
N ASP A 7 -5.22 -12.35 37.53
CA ASP A 7 -6.50 -11.63 37.67
C ASP A 7 -6.74 -10.64 36.53
N LEU A 8 -5.68 -10.01 36.02
CA LEU A 8 -5.75 -9.07 34.89
C LEU A 8 -6.13 -9.79 33.58
N SER A 9 -5.55 -10.98 33.34
CA SER A 9 -5.89 -11.82 32.17
C SER A 9 -7.34 -12.34 32.23
N SER A 10 -7.81 -12.74 33.43
CA SER A 10 -9.19 -13.19 33.65
C SER A 10 -10.20 -12.06 33.42
N ARG A 11 -9.96 -10.86 33.98
CA ARG A 11 -10.84 -9.68 33.78
C ARG A 11 -10.90 -9.22 32.32
N HIS A 12 -9.77 -9.26 31.61
CA HIS A 12 -9.74 -8.92 30.20
C HIS A 12 -10.54 -9.94 29.34
N PHE A 13 -10.45 -11.23 29.66
CA PHE A 13 -11.22 -12.26 28.95
C PHE A 13 -12.72 -12.19 29.27
N GLN A 14 -13.10 -11.89 30.51
CA GLN A 14 -14.49 -11.62 30.90
C GLN A 14 -15.11 -10.45 30.11
N ARG A 15 -14.34 -9.37 29.87
CA ARG A 15 -14.78 -8.25 29.04
C ARG A 15 -15.05 -8.67 27.59
N LYS A 16 -14.17 -9.48 26.99
CA LYS A 16 -14.37 -10.02 25.64
C LYS A 16 -15.60 -10.92 25.52
N ILE A 17 -15.87 -11.77 26.51
CA ILE A 17 -17.09 -12.60 26.54
C ILE A 17 -18.35 -11.72 26.70
N SER A 18 -18.27 -10.64 27.48
CA SER A 18 -19.38 -9.68 27.61
C SER A 18 -19.68 -8.93 26.31
N GLU A 19 -18.64 -8.45 25.62
CA GLU A 19 -18.77 -7.84 24.29
C GLU A 19 -19.32 -8.84 23.27
N PHE A 20 -18.87 -10.09 23.31
CA PHE A 20 -19.39 -11.17 22.47
C PHE A 20 -20.89 -11.38 22.69
N CYS A 21 -21.36 -11.51 23.94
CA CYS A 21 -22.78 -11.65 24.25
C CYS A 21 -23.60 -10.47 23.71
N THR A 22 -23.07 -9.25 23.82
CA THR A 22 -23.75 -8.04 23.34
C THR A 22 -23.88 -8.01 21.82
N VAL A 23 -22.84 -8.41 21.08
CA VAL A 23 -22.82 -8.33 19.61
C VAL A 23 -23.48 -9.54 18.94
N ARG A 24 -23.35 -10.74 19.52
CA ARG A 24 -23.72 -12.01 18.86
C ARG A 24 -24.96 -12.67 19.44
N ILE A 25 -25.21 -12.52 20.74
CA ILE A 25 -26.31 -13.21 21.42
C ILE A 25 -27.51 -12.27 21.60
N ALA A 26 -27.28 -11.01 21.97
CA ALA A 26 -28.36 -10.03 22.16
C ALA A 26 -29.26 -9.82 20.92
N PRO A 27 -28.77 -9.81 19.66
CA PRO A 27 -29.64 -9.61 18.49
C PRO A 27 -30.57 -10.78 18.16
N ILE A 28 -30.32 -11.96 18.72
CA ILE A 28 -30.98 -13.23 18.35
C ILE A 28 -31.69 -13.91 19.51
N SER A 29 -31.67 -13.30 20.71
CA SER A 29 -32.24 -13.87 21.93
C SER A 29 -33.07 -12.84 22.69
N SER A 30 -34.01 -13.31 23.51
CA SER A 30 -34.77 -12.43 24.39
C SER A 30 -33.87 -11.87 25.50
N LYS A 31 -34.27 -10.73 26.08
CA LYS A 31 -33.53 -10.10 27.19
C LYS A 31 -33.31 -11.06 28.36
N ARG A 32 -34.32 -11.90 28.67
CA ARG A 32 -34.25 -12.95 29.71
C ARG A 32 -33.17 -13.99 29.41
N VAL A 33 -33.08 -14.45 28.16
CA VAL A 33 -32.08 -15.46 27.74
C VAL A 33 -30.67 -14.90 27.82
N LEU A 34 -30.46 -13.65 27.41
CA LEU A 34 -29.17 -12.97 27.53
C LEU A 34 -28.74 -12.78 28.99
N GLU A 35 -29.68 -12.39 29.85
CA GLU A 35 -29.48 -12.19 31.29
C GLU A 35 -29.12 -13.48 32.03
N ASN A 36 -29.44 -14.65 31.47
CA ASN A 36 -29.05 -15.94 32.03
C ASN A 36 -27.76 -16.52 31.42
N ILE A 37 -27.55 -16.39 30.10
CA ILE A 37 -26.35 -16.90 29.41
C ILE A 37 -25.09 -16.13 29.81
N HIS A 38 -25.19 -14.81 29.91
CA HIS A 38 -24.06 -13.96 30.25
C HIS A 38 -23.42 -14.32 31.60
N PRO A 39 -24.15 -14.36 32.73
CA PRO A 39 -23.56 -14.73 34.02
C PRO A 39 -23.08 -16.18 34.04
N TYR A 40 -23.74 -17.10 33.32
CA TYR A 40 -23.26 -18.48 33.19
C TYR A 40 -21.87 -18.55 32.56
N LEU A 41 -21.65 -17.91 31.40
CA LEU A 41 -20.34 -17.90 30.75
C LEU A 41 -19.26 -17.23 31.60
N ILE A 42 -19.61 -16.15 32.30
CA ILE A 42 -18.70 -15.47 33.22
C ILE A 42 -18.36 -16.38 34.41
N SER A 43 -19.31 -17.15 34.92
CA SER A 43 -19.07 -18.11 36.02
C SER A 43 -18.08 -19.21 35.62
N LEU A 44 -18.11 -19.70 34.38
CA LEU A 44 -17.15 -20.68 33.87
C LEU A 44 -15.72 -20.12 33.87
N ILE A 45 -15.56 -18.81 33.63
CA ILE A 45 -14.26 -18.12 33.64
C ILE A 45 -13.79 -17.88 35.07
N ILE A 46 -14.67 -17.37 35.93
CA ILE A 46 -14.35 -17.05 37.34
C ILE A 46 -13.98 -18.32 38.10
N TYR A 47 -14.79 -19.37 37.98
CA TYR A 47 -14.58 -20.64 38.68
C TYR A 47 -13.68 -21.61 37.91
N ARG A 48 -13.18 -21.21 36.73
CA ARG A 48 -12.37 -22.04 35.81
C ARG A 48 -12.98 -23.41 35.53
N LYS A 49 -14.32 -23.48 35.45
CA LYS A 49 -15.07 -24.72 35.19
C LYS A 49 -15.25 -24.91 33.68
N ARG A 50 -15.26 -26.17 33.27
CA ARG A 50 -15.58 -26.53 31.87
C ARG A 50 -17.10 -26.54 31.68
N PRO A 51 -17.59 -26.17 30.50
CA PRO A 51 -18.99 -26.44 30.16
C PRO A 51 -19.25 -27.95 30.14
N PRO A 52 -20.49 -28.40 30.42
CA PRO A 52 -20.90 -29.81 30.31
C PRO A 52 -20.58 -30.41 28.93
N ILE A 53 -19.95 -31.58 28.91
CA ILE A 53 -19.58 -32.33 27.70
C ILE A 53 -20.09 -33.76 27.85
N LEU A 54 -20.86 -34.24 26.87
CA LEU A 54 -21.37 -35.61 26.78
C LEU A 54 -20.84 -36.25 25.49
N ASN A 55 -20.19 -37.42 25.60
CA ASN A 55 -19.58 -38.15 24.46
C ASN A 55 -18.64 -37.29 23.59
N GLY A 56 -17.90 -36.37 24.19
CA GLY A 56 -16.97 -35.49 23.47
C GLY A 56 -17.61 -34.26 22.82
N HIS A 57 -18.94 -34.11 22.89
CA HIS A 57 -19.67 -32.95 22.38
C HIS A 57 -20.23 -32.09 23.52
N LEU A 58 -20.47 -30.81 23.26
CA LEU A 58 -21.13 -29.93 24.22
C LEU A 58 -22.53 -30.46 24.53
N ASP A 59 -22.81 -30.68 25.82
CA ASP A 59 -24.10 -31.13 26.29
C ASP A 59 -25.05 -29.93 26.36
N TRP A 60 -25.72 -29.65 25.24
CA TRP A 60 -26.62 -28.51 25.11
C TRP A 60 -27.85 -28.60 26.03
N THR A 61 -28.25 -29.81 26.42
CA THR A 61 -29.33 -30.06 27.39
C THR A 61 -28.91 -29.62 28.78
N ALA A 62 -27.74 -30.06 29.26
CA ALA A 62 -27.19 -29.65 30.54
C ALA A 62 -26.80 -28.16 30.58
N ILE A 63 -26.35 -27.59 29.46
CA ILE A 63 -26.09 -26.15 29.34
C ILE A 63 -27.41 -25.35 29.40
N GLY A 64 -28.47 -25.82 28.75
CA GLY A 64 -29.79 -25.21 28.79
C GLY A 64 -30.41 -25.22 30.20
N GLU A 65 -30.19 -26.31 30.95
CA GLU A 65 -30.56 -26.43 32.37
C GLU A 65 -29.76 -25.49 33.25
N ALA A 66 -28.44 -25.46 33.10
CA ALA A 66 -27.57 -24.60 33.89
C ALA A 66 -27.81 -23.10 33.65
N CYS A 67 -28.38 -22.75 32.50
CA CYS A 67 -28.76 -21.40 32.13
C CYS A 67 -30.27 -21.12 32.30
N ASP A 68 -31.10 -22.05 32.78
CA ASP A 68 -32.56 -21.91 32.88
C ASP A 68 -33.23 -21.40 31.58
N ILE A 69 -32.86 -22.00 30.44
CA ILE A 69 -33.34 -21.64 29.09
C ILE A 69 -33.64 -22.87 28.22
N GLN A 70 -34.03 -23.99 28.82
CA GLN A 70 -34.25 -25.26 28.11
C GLN A 70 -35.20 -25.10 26.91
N ASP A 71 -36.29 -24.34 27.08
CA ASP A 71 -37.30 -24.11 26.05
C ASP A 71 -36.89 -23.06 25.00
N ASP A 72 -35.89 -22.22 25.30
CA ASP A 72 -35.41 -21.13 24.44
C ASP A 72 -34.12 -21.49 23.66
N MET A 73 -33.60 -22.72 23.84
CA MET A 73 -32.35 -23.19 23.25
C MET A 73 -32.47 -23.61 21.77
N THR A 74 -32.72 -22.62 20.91
CA THR A 74 -32.84 -22.77 19.45
C THR A 74 -31.53 -23.21 18.77
N ALA A 75 -31.63 -23.78 17.56
CA ALA A 75 -30.47 -24.22 16.78
C ALA A 75 -29.53 -23.06 16.41
N GLU A 76 -30.08 -21.86 16.14
CA GLU A 76 -29.28 -20.67 15.84
C GLU A 76 -28.57 -20.15 17.09
N LEU A 77 -29.22 -20.19 18.26
CA LEU A 77 -28.59 -19.82 19.52
C LEU A 77 -27.42 -20.76 19.88
N ARG A 78 -27.59 -22.08 19.71
CA ARG A 78 -26.50 -23.07 19.89
C ARG A 78 -25.31 -22.78 18.98
N LYS A 79 -25.57 -22.48 17.72
CA LYS A 79 -24.54 -22.16 16.71
C LYS A 79 -23.76 -20.90 17.09
N GLN A 80 -24.45 -19.88 17.59
CA GLN A 80 -23.82 -18.60 17.97
C GLN A 80 -23.18 -18.65 19.35
N LEU A 81 -23.61 -19.54 20.25
CA LEU A 81 -23.01 -19.73 21.58
C LEU A 81 -21.75 -20.60 21.55
N ARG A 82 -21.65 -21.55 20.60
CA ARG A 82 -20.52 -22.48 20.46
C ARG A 82 -19.14 -21.81 20.41
N PRO A 83 -18.91 -20.71 19.65
CA PRO A 83 -17.62 -20.03 19.63
C PRO A 83 -17.16 -19.50 20.99
N ALA A 84 -18.09 -19.04 21.84
CA ALA A 84 -17.76 -18.57 23.18
C ALA A 84 -17.33 -19.72 24.09
N LEU A 85 -18.04 -20.85 24.04
CA LEU A 85 -17.70 -22.04 24.81
C LEU A 85 -16.36 -22.65 24.37
N ASP A 86 -16.12 -22.71 23.06
CA ASP A 86 -14.83 -23.17 22.51
C ASP A 86 -13.68 -22.23 22.91
N ALA A 87 -13.91 -20.92 22.91
CA ALA A 87 -12.94 -19.95 23.37
C ALA A 87 -12.61 -20.12 24.87
N ILE A 88 -13.62 -20.40 25.71
CA ILE A 88 -13.43 -20.71 27.14
C ILE A 88 -12.62 -22.01 27.30
N ILE A 89 -12.95 -23.07 26.54
CA ILE A 89 -12.21 -24.35 26.58
C ILE A 89 -10.74 -24.15 26.17
N ARG A 90 -10.46 -23.38 25.10
CA ARG A 90 -9.10 -23.04 24.66
C ARG A 90 -8.35 -22.20 25.69
N TRP A 91 -9.03 -21.23 26.31
CA TRP A 91 -8.47 -20.40 27.37
C TRP A 91 -8.10 -21.22 28.63
N LEU A 92 -8.85 -22.29 28.91
CA LEU A 92 -8.55 -23.25 29.97
C LEU A 92 -7.40 -24.24 29.62
N LYS A 93 -6.81 -24.16 28.41
CA LYS A 93 -5.67 -24.95 27.88
C LYS A 93 -5.86 -26.48 27.93
N ALA A 94 -6.72 -27.03 27.08
CA ALA A 94 -6.79 -28.46 26.73
C ALA A 94 -6.94 -28.66 25.20
N PRO A 95 -6.58 -29.83 24.62
CA PRO A 95 -6.49 -30.02 23.16
C PRO A 95 -7.87 -30.00 22.46
N PRO A 96 -7.92 -29.65 21.16
CA PRO A 96 -9.19 -29.44 20.44
C PRO A 96 -9.94 -30.76 20.17
N VAL A 97 -11.27 -30.71 20.30
CA VAL A 97 -12.21 -31.75 19.84
C VAL A 97 -12.29 -31.70 18.31
N ALA A 98 -12.28 -32.87 17.66
CA ALA A 98 -12.33 -33.01 16.21
C ALA A 98 -13.66 -32.52 15.61
N ASP A 99 -13.57 -31.84 14.46
CA ASP A 99 -14.71 -31.34 13.69
C ASP A 99 -15.38 -32.44 12.85
N ASP A 100 -16.71 -32.46 12.85
CA ASP A 100 -17.53 -33.31 11.99
C ASP A 100 -18.01 -32.55 10.74
N VAL A 101 -17.85 -33.21 9.58
CA VAL A 101 -18.31 -32.75 8.26
C VAL A 101 -19.79 -33.07 8.11
N SER A 102 -20.65 -32.06 7.99
CA SER A 102 -22.06 -32.27 7.61
C SER A 102 -22.23 -32.54 6.11
N LEU A 103 -22.82 -33.68 5.82
CA LEU A 103 -23.51 -34.04 4.58
C LEU A 103 -24.72 -33.11 4.34
N ALA A 104 -24.83 -32.57 3.12
CA ALA A 104 -26.03 -32.59 2.25
C ALA A 104 -26.06 -31.41 1.26
N LYS A 105 -25.93 -31.71 -0.05
CA LYS A 105 -27.02 -31.57 -1.03
C LYS A 105 -26.53 -32.00 -2.42
N GLN A 106 -27.15 -33.08 -2.90
CA GLN A 106 -27.17 -33.49 -4.29
C GLN A 106 -27.86 -32.41 -5.12
N SER A 107 -27.26 -32.04 -6.25
CA SER A 107 -27.99 -31.51 -7.40
C SER A 107 -27.44 -32.16 -8.66
N THR A 108 -28.32 -32.96 -9.26
CA THR A 108 -28.23 -33.60 -10.56
C THR A 108 -27.95 -32.60 -11.67
N ARG A 109 -26.97 -32.89 -12.54
CA ARG A 109 -27.07 -32.55 -13.97
C ARG A 109 -26.26 -33.53 -14.82
N THR A 110 -27.02 -34.48 -15.36
CA THR A 110 -26.87 -35.24 -16.60
C THR A 110 -25.78 -34.77 -17.57
N GLY A 111 -24.93 -35.71 -17.95
CA GLY A 111 -23.93 -35.55 -19.00
C GLY A 111 -24.50 -35.59 -20.41
N LYS A 112 -23.73 -34.98 -21.32
CA LYS A 112 -23.65 -35.30 -22.75
C LYS A 112 -22.24 -34.93 -23.21
N ALA A 113 -21.46 -35.92 -23.61
CA ALA A 113 -20.37 -35.76 -24.58
C ALA A 113 -20.09 -37.13 -25.21
N GLU A 114 -20.43 -37.22 -26.48
CA GLU A 114 -20.24 -38.35 -27.36
C GLU A 114 -18.77 -38.58 -27.73
N ALA A 115 -18.54 -39.81 -28.16
CA ALA A 115 -17.28 -40.39 -28.59
C ALA A 115 -16.70 -39.75 -29.86
N VAL A 116 -15.36 -39.71 -29.94
CA VAL A 116 -14.63 -39.96 -31.20
C VAL A 116 -13.35 -40.77 -30.91
N LYS A 117 -13.25 -41.92 -31.60
CA LYS A 117 -12.13 -42.87 -31.66
C LYS A 117 -10.95 -42.34 -32.49
N LYS A 118 -9.73 -42.84 -32.22
CA LYS A 118 -8.70 -43.34 -33.18
C LYS A 118 -7.57 -44.03 -32.37
N THR A 119 -7.49 -45.37 -32.37
CA THR A 119 -6.56 -46.26 -33.14
C THR A 119 -5.08 -45.92 -32.94
N ALA A 120 -4.12 -46.83 -32.75
CA ALA A 120 -4.01 -48.26 -32.46
C ALA A 120 -2.49 -48.54 -32.29
N ALA A 121 -2.08 -49.49 -31.44
CA ALA A 121 -1.00 -50.46 -31.70
C ALA A 121 -0.67 -51.29 -30.44
N THR A 122 -0.85 -52.59 -30.64
CA THR A 122 -0.37 -53.82 -29.96
C THR A 122 1.12 -53.78 -29.55
N SER A 123 1.69 -54.65 -28.69
CA SER A 123 1.43 -56.07 -28.44
C SER A 123 2.19 -56.57 -27.18
N GLU A 124 1.60 -57.57 -26.50
CA GLU A 124 2.23 -58.80 -25.96
C GLU A 124 3.23 -58.70 -24.78
N THR A 125 3.24 -59.57 -23.75
CA THR A 125 2.70 -60.93 -23.58
C THR A 125 2.67 -61.37 -22.09
N ARG A 126 1.73 -62.30 -21.81
CA ARG A 126 1.75 -63.44 -20.85
C ARG A 126 1.86 -63.27 -19.31
N LYS A 127 0.68 -63.47 -18.70
CA LYS A 127 0.36 -64.34 -17.52
C LYS A 127 0.99 -65.75 -17.63
N PRO A 128 1.14 -66.59 -16.57
CA PRO A 128 0.06 -66.99 -15.63
C PRO A 128 0.58 -67.26 -14.18
N GLN A 129 -0.10 -67.79 -13.16
CA GLN A 129 -1.37 -68.49 -12.96
C GLN A 129 -1.66 -68.51 -11.44
N ARG A 130 -2.93 -68.47 -11.03
CA ARG A 130 -3.39 -68.81 -9.68
C ARG A 130 -3.73 -70.31 -9.63
N ALA A 131 -3.47 -70.97 -8.50
CA ALA A 131 -4.17 -72.17 -8.04
C ALA A 131 -4.29 -72.07 -6.50
N ALA A 132 -5.50 -71.90 -5.98
CA ALA A 132 -6.29 -72.90 -5.23
C ALA A 132 -5.83 -72.99 -3.75
N ALA A 133 -6.52 -72.30 -2.83
CA ALA A 133 -7.66 -72.80 -2.04
C ALA A 133 -7.24 -73.73 -0.89
N ASP A 134 -7.19 -73.24 0.35
CA ASP A 134 -8.18 -73.57 1.39
C ASP A 134 -7.79 -73.06 2.79
N VAL A 135 -8.83 -72.55 3.47
CA VAL A 135 -9.14 -72.40 4.90
C VAL A 135 -8.07 -72.79 5.94
N VAL A 136 -7.74 -71.87 6.87
CA VAL A 136 -7.88 -72.01 8.35
C VAL A 136 -7.40 -70.70 9.02
N PHE A 137 -8.23 -70.14 9.91
CA PHE A 137 -7.86 -69.07 10.83
C PHE A 137 -6.78 -69.56 11.81
N ALA A 138 -5.59 -68.97 11.78
CA ALA A 138 -4.60 -69.06 12.85
C ALA A 138 -4.09 -67.67 13.24
N ARG A 139 -4.12 -67.41 14.54
CA ARG A 139 -3.78 -66.17 15.25
C ARG A 139 -2.33 -65.71 14.97
N ASN A 140 -2.20 -64.39 14.86
CA ASN A 140 -1.07 -63.53 15.25
C ASN A 140 0.32 -64.16 15.30
N THR A 141 1.15 -63.84 14.31
CA THR A 141 2.58 -63.60 14.53
C THR A 141 2.93 -62.20 14.03
N SER A 142 3.60 -61.45 14.91
CA SER A 142 4.03 -60.08 14.75
C SER A 142 4.79 -59.84 13.45
N ALA A 143 4.29 -58.96 12.59
CA ALA A 143 5.08 -58.39 11.51
C ALA A 143 6.34 -57.72 12.09
N GLN A 144 7.49 -58.11 11.55
CA GLN A 144 8.81 -57.60 11.91
C GLN A 144 8.81 -56.07 11.93
N ARG A 145 9.20 -55.48 13.08
CA ARG A 145 9.53 -54.05 13.16
C ARG A 145 10.67 -53.77 12.18
N GLY A 146 10.47 -52.80 11.28
CA GLY A 146 11.55 -52.25 10.47
C GLY A 146 12.72 -51.75 11.32
N PRO A 147 13.91 -51.58 10.72
CA PRO A 147 15.12 -51.22 11.45
C PRO A 147 14.91 -49.97 12.32
N ALA A 148 15.44 -50.01 13.54
CA ALA A 148 15.35 -48.89 14.48
C ALA A 148 15.88 -47.59 13.82
N PRO A 149 15.20 -46.45 14.01
CA PRO A 149 15.61 -45.19 13.39
C PRO A 149 17.04 -44.84 13.79
N LYS A 150 17.90 -44.57 12.80
CA LYS A 150 19.30 -44.14 13.01
C LYS A 150 19.37 -43.00 14.02
N GLN A 151 20.32 -43.08 14.95
CA GLN A 151 20.57 -42.04 15.94
C GLN A 151 20.91 -40.72 15.24
N ILE A 152 20.19 -39.65 15.58
CA ILE A 152 20.41 -38.33 14.99
C ILE A 152 21.55 -37.67 15.77
N SER A 153 22.77 -37.69 15.23
CA SER A 153 23.90 -36.90 15.76
C SER A 153 23.57 -35.41 15.64
N ALA A 154 23.95 -34.58 16.62
CA ALA A 154 23.75 -33.13 16.56
C ALA A 154 24.66 -32.44 15.53
N PHE A 155 25.88 -32.94 15.36
CA PHE A 155 26.88 -32.47 14.40
C PHE A 155 27.43 -33.68 13.64
N PRO A 156 26.90 -33.99 12.43
CA PRO A 156 27.41 -35.08 11.62
C PRO A 156 28.81 -34.76 11.08
N ASP A 157 29.64 -35.78 10.93
CA ASP A 157 30.92 -35.64 10.22
C ASP A 157 30.69 -35.65 8.71
N PRO A 158 31.45 -34.87 7.93
CA PRO A 158 31.30 -34.82 6.48
C PRO A 158 31.79 -36.15 5.86
N LEU A 159 31.02 -36.68 4.91
CA LEU A 159 31.38 -37.84 4.09
C LEU A 159 32.47 -37.50 3.07
N PHE A 160 32.60 -36.23 2.69
CA PHE A 160 33.63 -35.70 1.80
C PHE A 160 33.91 -34.21 2.08
N GLU A 161 35.09 -33.75 1.67
CA GLU A 161 35.49 -32.35 1.83
C GLU A 161 34.76 -31.40 0.88
N ALA A 162 34.48 -30.18 1.33
CA ALA A 162 33.77 -29.20 0.50
C ALA A 162 34.66 -28.72 -0.65
N THR A 163 34.33 -29.15 -1.87
CA THR A 163 35.01 -28.79 -3.12
C THR A 163 34.33 -27.65 -3.86
N ASP A 164 33.02 -27.47 -3.67
CA ASP A 164 32.19 -26.55 -4.46
C ASP A 164 31.33 -25.67 -3.55
N ASP A 165 31.09 -24.43 -3.96
CA ASP A 165 30.12 -23.51 -3.32
C ASP A 165 28.98 -23.17 -4.31
N PRO A 166 27.87 -23.93 -4.33
CA PRO A 166 26.78 -23.71 -5.27
C PRO A 166 26.14 -22.33 -5.11
N ALA A 167 25.83 -21.65 -6.22
CA ALA A 167 25.29 -20.28 -6.20
C ALA A 167 23.84 -20.20 -5.67
N SER A 168 22.99 -21.17 -6.00
CA SER A 168 21.58 -21.18 -5.62
C SER A 168 21.35 -21.80 -4.24
N PHE A 169 20.33 -21.33 -3.52
CA PHE A 169 19.93 -21.91 -2.23
C PHE A 169 19.60 -23.40 -2.33
N GLN A 170 18.89 -23.81 -3.39
CA GLN A 170 18.48 -25.19 -3.58
C GLN A 170 19.69 -26.11 -3.74
N ASP A 171 20.60 -25.75 -4.65
CA ASP A 171 21.79 -26.57 -4.93
C ASP A 171 22.70 -26.64 -3.72
N ALA A 172 22.87 -25.53 -3.00
CA ALA A 172 23.66 -25.48 -1.77
C ALA A 172 23.05 -26.36 -0.67
N LEU A 173 21.72 -26.38 -0.51
CA LEU A 173 21.06 -27.24 0.47
C LEU A 173 21.23 -28.73 0.13
N ILE A 174 21.02 -29.09 -1.14
CA ILE A 174 21.21 -30.48 -1.63
C ILE A 174 22.67 -30.91 -1.46
N TYR A 175 23.61 -30.04 -1.82
CA TYR A 175 25.04 -30.30 -1.71
C TYR A 175 25.44 -30.63 -0.27
N HIS A 176 25.07 -29.79 0.70
CA HIS A 176 25.42 -30.04 2.11
C HIS A 176 24.65 -31.24 2.69
N MET A 177 23.40 -31.48 2.30
CA MET A 177 22.70 -32.71 2.69
C MET A 177 23.44 -33.97 2.21
N ARG A 178 23.95 -33.97 0.98
CA ARG A 178 24.77 -35.09 0.46
C ARG A 178 26.11 -35.18 1.19
N ARG A 179 26.76 -34.04 1.45
CA ARG A 179 28.03 -33.97 2.18
C ARG A 179 27.93 -34.62 3.55
N PHE A 180 26.82 -34.44 4.26
CA PHE A 180 26.65 -34.99 5.60
C PHE A 180 25.78 -36.27 5.65
N GLY A 181 25.40 -36.82 4.49
CA GLY A 181 24.61 -38.05 4.40
C GLY A 181 23.19 -37.94 4.97
N ASP A 182 22.65 -36.73 5.10
CA ASP A 182 21.33 -36.47 5.68
C ASP A 182 20.25 -36.63 4.60
N SER A 183 19.27 -37.51 4.84
CA SER A 183 18.00 -37.48 4.12
C SER A 183 17.11 -36.33 4.59
N TYR A 184 16.14 -35.90 3.78
CA TYR A 184 15.26 -34.78 4.15
C TYR A 184 14.54 -35.02 5.50
N TRP A 185 14.17 -36.28 5.79
CA TRP A 185 13.46 -36.63 7.01
C TRP A 185 14.39 -36.67 8.23
N GLN A 186 15.65 -37.08 8.05
CA GLN A 186 16.66 -36.99 9.11
C GLN A 186 17.01 -35.55 9.43
N LEU A 187 17.21 -34.71 8.41
CA LEU A 187 17.44 -33.29 8.58
C LEU A 187 16.28 -32.63 9.32
N TYR A 188 15.03 -32.90 8.89
CA TYR A 188 13.82 -32.40 9.54
C TYR A 188 13.78 -32.74 11.04
N ARG A 189 14.01 -34.00 11.41
CA ARG A 189 14.02 -34.42 12.81
C ARG A 189 15.17 -33.85 13.62
N ALA A 190 16.28 -33.50 12.98
CA ALA A 190 17.44 -32.92 13.65
C ALA A 190 17.23 -31.44 13.98
N VAL A 191 16.50 -30.69 13.15
CA VAL A 191 16.42 -29.23 13.25
C VAL A 191 15.11 -28.70 13.83
N VAL A 192 14.04 -29.50 13.78
CA VAL A 192 12.72 -29.13 14.33
C VAL A 192 12.57 -29.67 15.75
N ARG A 193 12.21 -28.81 16.71
CA ARG A 193 11.98 -29.19 18.11
C ARG A 193 10.56 -29.74 18.29
N LEU A 194 10.36 -30.58 19.31
CA LEU A 194 9.05 -31.22 19.61
C LEU A 194 7.89 -30.22 19.84
N THR A 195 8.19 -28.98 20.20
CA THR A 195 7.20 -27.92 20.48
C THR A 195 6.89 -27.05 19.25
N GLU A 196 7.51 -27.31 18.10
CA GLU A 196 7.42 -26.47 16.90
C GLU A 196 6.52 -27.12 15.84
N THR A 197 5.73 -26.30 15.13
CA THR A 197 4.75 -26.76 14.13
C THR A 197 5.28 -26.66 12.69
N PHE A 198 6.59 -26.81 12.49
CA PHE A 198 7.20 -26.73 11.15
C PHE A 198 6.85 -28.00 10.35
N ASP A 199 6.25 -27.88 9.17
CA ASP A 199 5.84 -29.03 8.35
C ASP A 199 7.01 -29.62 7.55
N SER A 200 7.19 -30.94 7.60
CA SER A 200 8.22 -31.65 6.83
C SER A 200 8.10 -31.45 5.32
N LYS A 201 6.88 -31.23 4.79
CA LYS A 201 6.67 -30.92 3.37
C LYS A 201 7.30 -29.58 2.96
N THR A 202 7.45 -28.65 3.89
CA THR A 202 8.10 -27.36 3.62
C THR A 202 9.57 -27.56 3.29
N LEU A 203 10.29 -28.39 4.05
CA LEU A 203 11.69 -28.72 3.77
C LEU A 203 11.84 -29.47 2.45
N LEU A 204 10.91 -30.38 2.12
CA LEU A 204 10.90 -31.08 0.84
C LEU A 204 10.72 -30.10 -0.34
N SER A 205 9.79 -29.14 -0.22
CA SER A 205 9.57 -28.11 -1.24
C SER A 205 10.77 -27.15 -1.43
N TRP A 206 11.65 -27.03 -0.43
CA TRP A 206 12.92 -26.30 -0.55
C TRP A 206 13.94 -27.07 -1.37
N ILE A 207 14.05 -28.37 -1.13
CA ILE A 207 14.92 -29.29 -1.87
C ILE A 207 14.47 -29.40 -3.34
N GLN A 208 13.17 -29.37 -3.59
CA GLN A 208 12.59 -29.41 -4.94
C GLN A 208 12.63 -28.05 -5.66
N GLY A 209 13.01 -26.97 -4.96
CA GLY A 209 13.08 -25.63 -5.55
C GLY A 209 11.73 -24.91 -5.68
N GLU A 210 10.61 -25.57 -5.41
CA GLU A 210 9.25 -25.01 -5.52
C GLU A 210 9.03 -23.81 -4.59
N ARG A 211 9.62 -23.86 -3.38
CA ARG A 211 9.52 -22.78 -2.37
C ARG A 211 10.89 -22.43 -1.82
N VAL A 212 10.98 -21.21 -1.29
CA VAL A 212 12.15 -20.74 -0.54
C VAL A 212 11.75 -20.27 0.86
N PRO A 213 12.65 -20.37 1.86
CA PRO A 213 12.47 -19.82 3.21
C PRO A 213 12.05 -18.34 3.19
N ARG A 214 10.98 -17.98 3.93
CA ARG A 214 10.45 -16.60 3.97
C ARG A 214 9.95 -16.13 5.35
N SER A 215 9.80 -17.01 6.32
CA SER A 215 9.27 -16.69 7.66
C SER A 215 10.37 -16.70 8.72
N VAL A 216 10.15 -16.04 9.86
CA VAL A 216 11.11 -16.05 10.99
C VAL A 216 11.42 -17.49 11.40
N VAL A 217 10.38 -18.32 11.49
CA VAL A 217 10.50 -19.75 11.78
C VAL A 217 11.36 -20.46 10.74
N SER A 218 11.19 -20.16 9.45
CA SER A 218 12.01 -20.75 8.38
C SER A 218 13.48 -20.35 8.49
N PHE A 219 13.77 -19.10 8.83
CA PHE A 219 15.15 -18.61 9.03
C PHE A 219 15.80 -19.20 10.28
N ASP A 220 15.04 -19.42 11.36
CA ASP A 220 15.55 -20.15 12.53
C ASP A 220 15.93 -21.59 12.18
N ILE A 221 15.13 -22.26 11.34
CA ILE A 221 15.47 -23.59 10.82
C ILE A 221 16.74 -23.54 9.97
N LEU A 222 16.90 -22.55 9.07
CA LEU A 222 18.14 -22.38 8.31
C LEU A 222 19.35 -22.22 9.23
N ARG A 223 19.27 -21.36 10.26
CA ARG A 223 20.36 -21.14 11.21
C ARG A 223 20.76 -22.44 11.93
N ARG A 224 19.79 -23.30 12.24
CA ARG A 224 20.06 -24.63 12.82
C ARG A 224 20.72 -25.58 11.84
N ILE A 225 20.34 -25.55 10.56
CA ILE A 225 21.01 -26.30 9.50
C ILE A 225 22.45 -25.80 9.34
N GLU A 226 22.67 -24.49 9.32
CA GLU A 226 24.01 -23.88 9.23
C GLU A 226 24.90 -24.32 10.41
N MET A 227 24.38 -24.23 11.64
CA MET A 227 25.11 -24.69 12.83
C MET A 227 25.42 -26.20 12.77
N ARG A 228 24.44 -27.02 12.39
CA ARG A 228 24.61 -28.48 12.25
C ARG A 228 25.74 -28.83 11.29
N TYR A 229 25.80 -28.15 10.14
CA TYR A 229 26.79 -28.36 9.10
C TYR A 229 28.07 -27.53 9.26
N ARG A 230 28.19 -26.77 10.36
CA ARG A 230 29.32 -25.87 10.66
C ARG A 230 29.58 -24.86 9.54
N LEU A 231 28.51 -24.35 8.92
CA LEU A 231 28.58 -23.33 7.89
C LEU A 231 28.63 -21.92 8.51
N PRO A 232 29.19 -20.92 7.80
CA PRO A 232 29.13 -19.53 8.25
C PRO A 232 27.68 -19.07 8.44
N GLU A 233 27.46 -18.22 9.43
CA GLU A 233 26.13 -17.67 9.71
C GLU A 233 25.58 -16.89 8.50
N GLY A 234 24.33 -17.19 8.12
CA GLY A 234 23.66 -16.56 6.98
C GLY A 234 24.12 -17.08 5.62
N TYR A 235 24.89 -18.18 5.57
CA TYR A 235 25.31 -18.83 4.33
C TYR A 235 24.13 -19.13 3.39
N PHE A 236 23.06 -19.76 3.89
CA PHE A 236 21.90 -20.07 3.06
C PHE A 236 21.09 -18.82 2.72
N LYS A 237 21.02 -17.84 3.63
CA LYS A 237 20.32 -16.57 3.39
C LYS A 237 20.91 -15.81 2.20
N LYS A 238 22.23 -15.75 2.08
CA LYS A 238 22.94 -15.10 0.96
C LYS A 238 22.61 -15.73 -0.40
N LYS A 239 22.16 -16.99 -0.42
CA LYS A 239 21.84 -17.74 -1.64
C LYS A 239 20.35 -17.72 -1.99
N LEU A 240 19.53 -17.01 -1.22
CA LEU A 240 18.10 -16.86 -1.51
C LEU A 240 17.85 -15.84 -2.64
N PRO A 241 16.88 -16.09 -3.54
CA PRO A 241 16.59 -15.21 -4.68
C PRO A 241 15.96 -13.86 -4.30
N HIS A 242 15.57 -13.67 -3.04
CA HIS A 242 14.94 -12.44 -2.54
C HIS A 242 15.51 -12.06 -1.16
N GLN A 243 16.74 -11.55 -1.13
CA GLN A 243 17.39 -11.12 0.11
C GLN A 243 16.70 -9.89 0.77
N SER A 244 15.90 -9.15 0.01
CA SER A 244 15.30 -7.87 0.39
C SER A 244 13.90 -7.93 0.99
N ARG A 245 13.24 -9.10 0.94
CA ARG A 245 11.89 -9.22 1.48
C ARG A 245 11.97 -9.31 3.00
N SER A 246 11.28 -8.38 3.68
CA SER A 246 11.12 -8.43 5.12
C SER A 246 10.58 -9.80 5.55
N VAL A 247 11.25 -10.42 6.51
CA VAL A 247 10.82 -11.70 7.07
C VAL A 247 9.43 -11.51 7.68
N TYR A 248 8.48 -12.40 7.36
CA TYR A 248 7.15 -12.33 7.97
C TYR A 248 7.06 -13.23 9.21
N GLY A 249 6.20 -12.85 10.16
CA GLY A 249 5.96 -13.62 11.39
C GLY A 249 6.76 -13.15 12.61
N HIS A 250 7.33 -11.94 12.59
CA HIS A 250 7.80 -11.31 13.83
C HIS A 250 6.65 -11.24 14.84
N ASP A 251 6.92 -11.67 16.09
CA ASP A 251 6.01 -11.44 17.20
C ASP A 251 6.04 -9.95 17.54
N LEU A 252 5.05 -9.25 17.02
CA LEU A 252 4.86 -7.82 17.19
C LEU A 252 3.70 -7.52 18.15
N GLY A 253 3.20 -8.53 18.88
CA GLY A 253 2.02 -8.40 19.75
C GLY A 253 0.75 -8.00 18.98
N ASP A 254 -0.11 -7.21 19.64
CA ASP A 254 -1.42 -6.76 19.16
C ASP A 254 -1.34 -5.60 18.15
N ILE A 255 -0.53 -5.74 17.10
CA ILE A 255 -0.47 -4.78 15.97
C ILE A 255 -1.41 -5.23 14.84
N SER A 256 -2.19 -4.29 14.30
CA SER A 256 -3.09 -4.55 13.17
C SER A 256 -2.34 -5.13 11.96
N PRO A 257 -2.95 -6.02 11.16
CA PRO A 257 -2.29 -6.58 9.97
C PRO A 257 -1.81 -5.51 8.96
N ALA A 258 -2.48 -4.35 8.89
CA ALA A 258 -2.11 -3.24 8.03
C ALA A 258 -0.89 -2.46 8.55
N GLU A 259 -0.77 -2.27 9.86
CA GLU A 259 0.39 -1.65 10.48
C GLU A 259 1.59 -2.60 10.48
N ARG A 260 1.37 -3.89 10.76
CA ARG A 260 2.39 -4.93 10.73
C ARG A 260 3.14 -5.00 9.40
N ARG A 261 2.40 -4.94 8.28
CA ARG A 261 2.96 -4.92 6.92
C ARG A 261 3.83 -3.69 6.64
N ARG A 262 3.47 -2.52 7.19
CA ARG A 262 4.23 -1.28 7.01
C ARG A 262 5.49 -1.28 7.87
N ILE A 263 5.40 -1.79 9.10
CA ILE A 263 6.54 -1.89 10.02
C ILE A 263 7.57 -2.89 9.51
N SER A 264 7.16 -4.06 9.01
CA SER A 264 8.09 -5.15 8.67
C SER A 264 9.17 -4.74 7.66
N LEU A 265 8.87 -3.81 6.76
CA LEU A 265 9.82 -3.28 5.76
C LEU A 265 10.97 -2.47 6.37
N HIS A 266 10.83 -2.04 7.61
CA HIS A 266 11.79 -1.17 8.31
C HIS A 266 12.44 -1.87 9.50
N LEU A 267 12.13 -3.15 9.73
CA LEU A 267 12.75 -3.93 10.80
C LEU A 267 14.08 -4.52 10.35
N PRO A 268 15.12 -4.48 11.20
CA PRO A 268 16.33 -5.25 11.00
C PRO A 268 16.05 -6.76 10.90
N ASP A 269 16.91 -7.48 10.20
CA ASP A 269 16.80 -8.93 10.04
C ASP A 269 16.92 -9.69 11.37
N ASP A 270 17.74 -9.18 12.27
CA ASP A 270 18.00 -9.71 13.60
C ASP A 270 17.01 -9.18 14.66
N PHE A 271 15.99 -8.42 14.25
CA PHE A 271 15.05 -7.75 15.15
C PHE A 271 14.49 -8.68 16.22
N SER A 272 14.11 -9.92 15.87
CA SER A 272 13.56 -10.89 16.82
C SER A 272 14.54 -11.33 17.91
N SER A 273 15.85 -11.20 17.69
CA SER A 273 16.91 -11.56 18.63
C SER A 273 17.34 -10.42 19.54
N LEU A 274 16.89 -9.19 19.26
CA LEU A 274 17.22 -8.02 20.07
C LEU A 274 16.50 -8.03 21.43
N PRO A 275 17.10 -7.42 22.48
CA PRO A 275 16.43 -7.19 23.76
C PRO A 275 15.08 -6.49 23.59
N PHE A 276 14.12 -6.80 24.46
CA PHE A 276 12.76 -6.23 24.39
C PHE A 276 12.75 -4.69 24.34
N THR A 277 13.57 -4.04 25.19
CA THR A 277 13.73 -2.58 25.21
C THR A 277 14.17 -2.00 23.88
N LYS A 278 15.12 -2.68 23.19
CA LYS A 278 15.60 -2.24 21.88
C LYS A 278 14.57 -2.47 20.78
N ARG A 279 13.80 -3.55 20.87
CA ARG A 279 12.68 -3.81 19.95
C ARG A 279 11.61 -2.73 20.09
N GLU A 280 11.24 -2.33 21.30
CA GLU A 280 10.29 -1.23 21.52
C GLU A 280 10.82 0.10 20.97
N GLU A 281 12.08 0.43 21.23
CA GLU A 281 12.71 1.65 20.71
C GLU A 281 12.64 1.72 19.17
N ILE A 282 12.96 0.62 18.48
CA ILE A 282 12.88 0.52 17.02
C ILE A 282 11.44 0.69 16.54
N LEU A 283 10.48 0.02 17.18
CA LEU A 283 9.07 0.11 16.81
C LEU A 283 8.53 1.53 16.99
N ASP A 284 8.85 2.19 18.09
CA ASP A 284 8.43 3.55 18.36
C ASP A 284 9.07 4.55 17.40
N TRP A 285 10.34 4.36 17.05
CA TRP A 285 10.99 5.17 16.04
C TRP A 285 10.34 4.99 14.66
N VAL A 286 10.10 3.75 14.21
CA VAL A 286 9.45 3.46 12.92
C VAL A 286 8.05 4.06 12.89
N ARG A 287 7.26 3.89 13.96
CA ARG A 287 5.93 4.48 14.08
C ARG A 287 5.99 5.99 13.96
N ARG A 288 6.80 6.64 14.79
CA ARG A 288 6.87 8.10 14.88
C ARG A 288 7.40 8.76 13.60
N VAL A 289 8.50 8.23 13.06
CA VAL A 289 9.25 8.88 11.97
C VAL A 289 8.75 8.45 10.60
N ILE A 290 8.46 7.16 10.42
CA ILE A 290 8.13 6.58 9.12
C ILE A 290 6.61 6.50 8.90
N ILE A 291 5.84 6.00 9.88
CA ILE A 291 4.41 5.73 9.69
C ILE A 291 3.55 6.98 9.92
N SER A 292 3.69 7.64 11.07
CA SER A 292 2.93 8.87 11.38
C SER A 292 3.55 10.12 10.75
N GLY A 293 4.85 10.07 10.46
CA GLY A 293 5.65 11.21 10.03
C GLY A 293 6.04 12.12 11.18
N SER A 294 7.31 12.52 11.22
CA SER A 294 7.89 13.35 12.28
C SER A 294 7.42 14.81 12.26
N THR A 295 6.79 15.27 11.18
CA THR A 295 6.50 16.69 10.95
C THR A 295 5.00 16.96 10.79
N GLU A 296 4.54 18.17 11.15
CA GLU A 296 3.11 18.57 11.06
C GLU A 296 2.53 18.41 9.65
N TYR A 297 3.30 18.70 8.61
CA TYR A 297 2.92 18.51 7.21
C TYR A 297 2.76 17.04 6.83
N ARG A 298 3.60 16.11 7.31
CA ARG A 298 3.38 14.68 7.06
C ARG A 298 2.10 14.20 7.75
N ARG A 299 1.82 14.67 8.96
CA ARG A 299 0.55 14.42 9.64
C ARG A 299 -0.63 14.99 8.86
N TYR A 300 -0.52 16.22 8.35
CA TYR A 300 -1.50 16.82 7.45
C TYR A 300 -1.68 16.01 6.17
N GLN A 301 -0.61 15.57 5.49
CA GLN A 301 -0.70 14.75 4.28
C GLN A 301 -1.39 13.40 4.55
N ALA A 302 -1.05 12.75 5.67
CA ALA A 302 -1.69 11.51 6.08
C ALA A 302 -3.17 11.69 6.46
N ALA A 303 -3.56 12.86 6.97
CA ALA A 303 -4.96 13.21 7.22
C ALA A 303 -5.68 13.59 5.92
N ALA A 304 -5.05 14.39 5.07
CA ALA A 304 -5.59 14.87 3.80
C ALA A 304 -5.80 13.73 2.79
N SER A 305 -4.96 12.70 2.81
CA SER A 305 -5.17 11.51 1.98
C SER A 305 -6.43 10.73 2.34
N LYS A 306 -6.87 10.80 3.60
CA LYS A 306 -8.10 10.18 4.12
C LYS A 306 -9.33 11.09 4.00
N GLN A 307 -9.12 12.39 3.99
CA GLN A 307 -10.18 13.40 4.03
C GLN A 307 -10.22 14.13 2.69
N ARG A 308 -10.81 13.48 1.67
CA ARG A 308 -10.92 14.07 0.33
C ARG A 308 -12.04 15.11 0.28
N TYR A 309 -11.73 16.28 -0.27
CA TYR A 309 -12.67 17.38 -0.49
C TYR A 309 -12.28 18.09 -1.79
N ALA A 310 -12.85 17.65 -2.90
CA ALA A 310 -12.56 18.28 -4.19
C ALA A 310 -13.82 18.29 -5.02
N ILE A 311 -13.96 19.36 -5.81
CA ILE A 311 -14.87 19.35 -6.93
C ILE A 311 -14.12 18.82 -8.15
N ARG A 312 -14.65 17.77 -8.77
CA ARG A 312 -14.18 17.26 -10.07
C ARG A 312 -14.86 18.03 -11.18
N PHE A 313 -14.18 18.15 -12.31
CA PHE A 313 -14.70 18.79 -13.52
C PHE A 313 -14.82 17.73 -14.63
N PRO A 314 -15.93 16.96 -14.67
CA PRO A 314 -16.11 15.93 -15.69
C PRO A 314 -16.04 16.54 -17.10
N GLY A 315 -15.34 15.87 -18.02
CA GLY A 315 -15.18 16.34 -19.40
C GLY A 315 -14.14 17.44 -19.62
N VAL A 316 -13.61 18.05 -18.55
CA VAL A 316 -12.47 18.97 -18.62
C VAL A 316 -11.18 18.19 -18.34
N THR A 317 -10.80 17.31 -19.26
CA THR A 317 -9.52 16.61 -19.21
C THR A 317 -8.55 17.28 -20.16
N TYR A 318 -7.44 17.79 -19.63
CA TYR A 318 -6.32 18.28 -20.43
C TYR A 318 -5.11 17.40 -20.11
N GLY A 319 -4.67 16.64 -21.11
CA GLY A 319 -3.61 15.64 -21.01
C GLY A 319 -4.10 14.22 -20.78
N GLY A 320 -3.71 13.30 -21.68
CA GLY A 320 -4.24 11.94 -21.86
C GLY A 320 -3.91 10.94 -20.75
N GLY A 321 -3.91 11.35 -19.48
CA GLY A 321 -3.93 10.45 -18.35
C GLY A 321 -5.36 10.26 -17.87
N SER A 322 -5.88 9.03 -17.96
CA SER A 322 -6.95 8.58 -17.07
C SER A 322 -6.63 9.08 -15.66
N LEU A 323 -7.52 9.91 -15.10
CA LEU A 323 -7.39 10.49 -13.76
C LEU A 323 -7.48 9.37 -12.71
N SER A 324 -6.41 8.59 -12.57
CA SER A 324 -6.15 7.85 -11.34
C SER A 324 -5.71 8.89 -10.29
N PRO A 325 -6.28 8.91 -9.08
CA PRO A 325 -6.01 9.90 -8.02
C PRO A 325 -4.61 9.74 -7.37
N ARG A 326 -3.60 9.34 -8.15
CA ARG A 326 -2.25 8.98 -7.70
C ARG A 326 -1.28 10.15 -7.67
N THR A 327 -1.58 11.30 -8.30
CA THR A 327 -0.54 12.30 -8.60
C THR A 327 -0.07 13.12 -7.38
N LEU A 328 -0.96 13.48 -6.44
CA LEU A 328 -0.53 14.14 -5.19
C LEU A 328 0.20 13.18 -4.22
N ALA A 329 -0.13 11.89 -4.24
CA ALA A 329 0.58 10.89 -3.44
C ALA A 329 1.96 10.54 -4.04
N SER A 330 2.11 10.57 -5.37
CA SER A 330 3.32 10.14 -6.07
C SER A 330 4.48 11.15 -5.99
N ALA A 331 4.20 12.45 -5.87
CA ALA A 331 5.25 13.48 -5.76
C ALA A 331 5.92 13.52 -4.37
N ALA A 332 5.24 13.05 -3.32
CA ALA A 332 5.79 13.00 -1.96
C ALA A 332 6.33 11.59 -1.57
N ASN A 333 5.86 10.51 -2.21
CA ASN A 333 6.21 9.13 -1.86
C ASN A 333 7.07 8.43 -2.92
N ALA A 334 8.26 8.97 -3.21
CA ALA A 334 9.25 8.25 -4.01
C ALA A 334 9.80 6.98 -3.32
N ASN A 335 9.51 6.75 -2.03
CA ASN A 335 10.08 5.64 -1.23
C ASN A 335 9.06 4.61 -0.69
N GLN A 336 7.86 4.50 -1.28
CA GLN A 336 6.94 3.39 -0.97
C GLN A 336 6.52 2.68 -2.26
N HIS A 337 7.46 1.96 -2.85
CA HIS A 337 7.14 0.88 -3.77
C HIS A 337 6.67 -0.34 -2.96
N MET A 338 5.58 -0.96 -3.41
CA MET A 338 4.87 -2.13 -2.84
C MET A 338 3.70 -1.80 -1.90
N ALA A 339 2.64 -1.22 -2.48
CA ALA A 339 1.28 -1.58 -2.09
C ALA A 339 0.44 -1.76 -3.36
N ASP A 340 0.26 -3.02 -3.75
CA ASP A 340 -0.82 -3.41 -4.64
C ASP A 340 -2.16 -3.04 -4.00
N GLU A 341 -2.97 -2.37 -4.82
CA GLU A 341 -4.42 -2.54 -4.96
C GLU A 341 -5.19 -2.98 -3.71
N LEU A 342 -5.69 -1.98 -2.97
CA LEU A 342 -6.95 -2.08 -2.26
C LEU A 342 -7.69 -0.75 -2.52
N ASP A 343 -8.48 -0.72 -3.58
CA ASP A 343 -9.56 0.26 -3.72
C ASP A 343 -10.55 -0.01 -2.58
N ASP A 344 -10.45 0.77 -1.52
CA ASP A 344 -11.45 0.81 -0.47
C ASP A 344 -12.60 1.71 -0.96
N PRO A 345 -13.79 1.16 -1.25
CA PRO A 345 -14.93 1.92 -1.75
C PRO A 345 -15.38 3.04 -0.77
N ASP A 346 -15.01 2.97 0.52
CA ASP A 346 -15.30 4.02 1.49
C ASP A 346 -14.34 5.23 1.42
N LEU A 347 -13.19 5.10 0.72
CA LEU A 347 -12.25 6.21 0.45
C LEU A 347 -12.67 7.12 -0.72
N LEU A 348 -13.79 6.81 -1.38
CA LEU A 348 -14.36 7.59 -2.50
C LEU A 348 -15.33 8.69 -2.04
N SER A 349 -15.76 8.65 -0.77
CA SER A 349 -16.73 9.58 -0.19
C SER A 349 -16.08 10.92 0.17
N GLY A 350 -16.34 11.95 -0.64
CA GLY A 350 -15.91 13.34 -0.38
C GLY A 350 -15.55 14.16 -1.62
N VAL A 351 -15.44 13.50 -2.78
CA VAL A 351 -15.24 14.16 -4.07
C VAL A 351 -16.58 14.27 -4.79
N VAL A 352 -16.98 15.48 -5.13
CA VAL A 352 -18.27 15.77 -5.77
C VAL A 352 -18.02 16.30 -7.17
N ASP A 353 -18.91 15.99 -8.12
CA ASP A 353 -18.79 16.52 -9.47
C ASP A 353 -19.31 17.96 -9.54
N ALA A 354 -18.62 18.78 -10.34
CA ALA A 354 -18.98 20.17 -10.58
C ALA A 354 -20.36 20.22 -11.24
N PRO A 355 -21.26 21.12 -10.77
CA PRO A 355 -22.48 21.42 -11.49
C PRO A 355 -22.17 21.83 -12.94
N PRO A 356 -23.07 21.53 -13.90
CA PRO A 356 -22.82 21.78 -15.33
C PRO A 356 -22.31 23.20 -15.61
N ARG A 357 -22.86 24.20 -14.91
CA ARG A 357 -22.42 25.60 -15.05
C ARG A 357 -20.97 25.82 -14.64
N LEU A 358 -20.58 25.36 -13.45
CA LEU A 358 -19.20 25.51 -12.96
C LEU A 358 -18.23 24.72 -13.85
N SER A 359 -18.67 23.58 -14.39
CA SER A 359 -17.93 22.81 -15.40
C SER A 359 -17.68 23.59 -16.69
N MET A 360 -18.70 24.29 -17.20
CA MET A 360 -18.56 25.15 -18.37
C MET A 360 -17.61 26.32 -18.11
N GLU A 361 -17.73 26.99 -16.97
CA GLU A 361 -16.81 28.09 -16.58
C GLU A 361 -15.34 27.61 -16.53
N MET A 362 -15.09 26.42 -15.96
CA MET A 362 -13.76 25.82 -15.96
C MET A 362 -13.29 25.46 -17.38
N ALA A 363 -14.14 24.85 -18.20
CA ALA A 363 -13.81 24.50 -19.58
C ALA A 363 -13.44 25.76 -20.40
N ASP A 364 -14.17 26.85 -20.22
CA ASP A 364 -13.93 28.12 -20.88
C ASP A 364 -12.61 28.76 -20.44
N LEU A 365 -12.29 28.72 -19.14
CA LEU A 365 -10.99 29.17 -18.62
C LEU A 365 -9.84 28.36 -19.22
N ILE A 366 -9.98 27.03 -19.25
CA ILE A 366 -8.94 26.15 -19.81
C ILE A 366 -8.77 26.43 -21.29
N ARG A 367 -9.86 26.49 -22.07
CA ARG A 367 -9.81 26.89 -23.48
C ARG A 367 -9.10 28.24 -23.65
N PHE A 368 -9.45 29.25 -22.85
CA PHE A 368 -8.80 30.55 -22.90
C PHE A 368 -7.29 30.44 -22.63
N LYS A 369 -6.86 29.70 -21.60
CA LYS A 369 -5.44 29.59 -21.25
C LYS A 369 -4.62 28.61 -22.08
N THR A 370 -5.23 27.69 -22.83
CA THR A 370 -4.50 26.67 -23.60
C THR A 370 -4.57 26.86 -25.11
N SER A 371 -5.54 27.60 -25.65
CA SER A 371 -5.67 27.80 -27.11
C SER A 371 -4.40 28.41 -27.73
N THR A 372 -4.07 28.01 -28.95
CA THR A 372 -2.92 28.57 -29.69
C THR A 372 -3.10 30.07 -29.93
N LEU A 373 -4.27 30.45 -30.45
CA LEU A 373 -4.67 31.83 -30.66
C LEU A 373 -5.72 32.25 -29.62
N THR A 374 -5.61 33.48 -29.14
CA THR A 374 -6.63 34.06 -28.27
C THR A 374 -7.91 34.32 -29.10
N ALA A 375 -9.08 34.04 -28.52
CA ALA A 375 -10.35 34.31 -29.19
C ALA A 375 -10.52 35.80 -29.48
N ILE A 376 -11.22 36.12 -30.57
CA ILE A 376 -11.48 37.49 -31.01
C ILE A 376 -12.19 38.27 -29.91
N GLY A 377 -11.72 39.49 -29.64
CA GLY A 377 -12.26 40.36 -28.58
C GLY A 377 -11.71 40.07 -27.18
N LEU A 378 -10.93 38.99 -27.00
CA LEU A 378 -10.25 38.70 -25.75
C LEU A 378 -8.75 39.00 -25.86
N GLN A 379 -8.16 39.47 -24.78
CA GLN A 379 -6.72 39.62 -24.61
C GLN A 379 -6.21 38.62 -23.58
N ARG A 380 -5.03 38.06 -23.82
CA ARG A 380 -4.46 37.03 -22.96
C ARG A 380 -2.97 37.26 -22.75
N ASN A 381 -2.56 37.14 -21.49
CA ASN A 381 -1.16 37.03 -21.12
C ASN A 381 -0.83 35.60 -20.69
N GLY A 382 0.21 35.05 -21.30
CA GLY A 382 0.72 33.70 -21.07
C GLY A 382 -0.21 32.59 -21.57
N VAL A 383 0.40 31.47 -21.93
CA VAL A 383 -0.28 30.24 -22.31
C VAL A 383 0.08 29.16 -21.30
N TRP A 384 -0.91 28.41 -20.83
CA TRP A 384 -0.69 27.25 -19.97
C TRP A 384 -0.32 26.05 -20.83
N GLY A 385 0.78 25.38 -20.48
CA GLY A 385 1.06 24.03 -20.96
C GLY A 385 0.13 23.01 -20.31
N GLU A 386 0.18 21.78 -20.82
CA GLU A 386 -0.71 20.69 -20.39
C GLU A 386 -0.66 20.43 -18.88
N GLU A 387 0.54 20.35 -18.32
CA GLU A 387 0.71 20.11 -16.88
C GLU A 387 0.25 21.30 -16.04
N THR A 388 0.43 22.52 -16.54
CA THR A 388 -0.04 23.72 -15.84
C THR A 388 -1.56 23.74 -15.82
N ALA A 389 -2.22 23.44 -16.94
CA ALA A 389 -3.66 23.35 -17.02
C ALA A 389 -4.21 22.28 -16.06
N SER A 390 -3.66 21.07 -16.10
CA SER A 390 -4.03 19.97 -15.19
C SER A 390 -3.87 20.37 -13.72
N GLN A 391 -2.74 20.98 -13.37
CA GLN A 391 -2.50 21.49 -12.02
C GLN A 391 -3.53 22.55 -11.61
N LYS A 392 -3.87 23.51 -12.48
CA LYS A 392 -4.85 24.56 -12.14
C LYS A 392 -6.26 24.00 -11.97
N ILE A 393 -6.66 22.99 -12.75
CA ILE A 393 -7.94 22.29 -12.57
C ILE A 393 -8.01 21.68 -11.16
N GLU A 394 -6.96 20.96 -10.75
CA GLU A 394 -6.90 20.35 -9.41
C GLU A 394 -6.93 21.39 -8.29
N HIS A 395 -6.12 22.44 -8.41
CA HIS A 395 -6.02 23.50 -7.41
C HIS A 395 -7.36 24.24 -7.20
N LEU A 396 -8.04 24.60 -8.30
CA LEU A 396 -9.34 25.24 -8.26
C LEU A 396 -10.42 24.26 -7.78
N GLY A 397 -10.34 22.98 -8.15
CA GLY A 397 -11.22 21.92 -7.63
C GLY A 397 -11.12 21.75 -6.12
N LEU A 398 -9.93 21.84 -5.54
CA LEU A 398 -9.73 21.84 -4.08
C LEU A 398 -10.28 23.10 -3.41
N MET A 399 -10.14 24.26 -4.04
CA MET A 399 -10.66 25.52 -3.53
C MET A 399 -12.20 25.51 -3.49
N PHE A 400 -12.86 25.17 -4.60
CA PHE A 400 -14.32 25.06 -4.63
C PHE A 400 -14.82 23.89 -3.78
N GLY A 401 -14.04 22.81 -3.66
CA GLY A 401 -14.32 21.71 -2.73
C GLY A 401 -14.33 22.16 -1.27
N ALA A 402 -13.43 23.06 -0.87
CA ALA A 402 -13.43 23.64 0.47
C ALA A 402 -14.65 24.53 0.72
N LEU A 403 -15.06 25.33 -0.26
CA LEU A 403 -16.29 26.13 -0.17
C LEU A 403 -17.54 25.25 -0.05
N ALA A 404 -17.62 24.16 -0.82
CA ALA A 404 -18.78 23.27 -0.83
C ALA A 404 -18.89 22.38 0.42
N ALA A 405 -17.76 21.95 0.98
CA ALA A 405 -17.75 20.99 2.08
C ALA A 405 -18.48 21.52 3.32
N SER A 406 -19.14 20.61 4.05
CA SER A 406 -19.94 20.97 5.23
C SER A 406 -19.08 21.57 6.36
N PRO A 407 -19.56 22.62 7.06
CA PRO A 407 -18.93 23.17 8.26
C PRO A 407 -18.89 22.19 9.43
N SER A 408 -19.89 21.32 9.56
CA SER A 408 -19.98 20.31 10.62
C SER A 408 -19.20 19.03 10.29
N GLY A 409 -18.73 18.88 9.05
CA GLY A 409 -17.96 17.74 8.60
C GLY A 409 -16.48 17.80 9.04
N ILE A 410 -15.76 16.69 8.84
CA ILE A 410 -14.33 16.58 9.15
C ILE A 410 -13.49 17.62 8.37
N ILE A 411 -13.97 18.04 7.20
CA ILE A 411 -13.32 19.04 6.36
C ILE A 411 -13.47 20.45 6.96
N LYS A 412 -14.55 20.70 7.71
CA LYS A 412 -14.95 22.02 8.24
C LYS A 412 -15.00 23.09 7.15
N GLY A 413 -15.59 22.75 5.99
CA GLY A 413 -15.69 23.68 4.86
C GLY A 413 -16.71 24.80 5.10
N ARG A 414 -17.00 25.61 4.08
CA ARG A 414 -17.96 26.72 4.25
C ARG A 414 -19.43 26.29 4.16
N GLY A 415 -19.74 25.22 3.44
CA GLY A 415 -21.11 24.76 3.19
C GLY A 415 -21.85 25.56 2.12
N VAL A 416 -21.13 26.20 1.19
CA VAL A 416 -21.76 26.91 0.06
C VAL A 416 -22.47 25.89 -0.84
N PRO A 417 -23.77 26.05 -1.14
CA PRO A 417 -24.48 25.14 -2.03
C PRO A 417 -23.81 25.07 -3.40
N LEU A 418 -23.71 23.86 -3.98
CA LEU A 418 -23.06 23.66 -5.28
C LEU A 418 -23.64 24.57 -6.39
N SER A 419 -24.96 24.81 -6.37
CA SER A 419 -25.65 25.71 -7.31
C SER A 419 -25.22 27.18 -7.23
N GLN A 420 -24.61 27.59 -6.13
CA GLN A 420 -24.10 28.95 -5.91
C GLN A 420 -22.60 29.09 -6.25
N LEU A 421 -21.91 27.99 -6.54
CA LEU A 421 -20.49 28.04 -6.92
C LEU A 421 -20.34 28.61 -8.33
N SER A 422 -19.42 29.57 -8.47
CA SER A 422 -19.03 30.20 -9.72
C SER A 422 -17.64 30.82 -9.57
N PHE A 423 -16.90 30.95 -10.66
CA PHE A 423 -15.67 31.73 -10.72
C PHE A 423 -15.89 33.20 -10.38
N GLY A 424 -17.11 33.73 -10.53
CA GLY A 424 -17.45 35.09 -10.08
C GLY A 424 -17.20 35.32 -8.60
N LEU A 425 -17.26 34.27 -7.76
CA LEU A 425 -16.95 34.36 -6.33
C LEU A 425 -15.49 34.77 -6.07
N LEU A 426 -14.58 34.49 -7.01
CA LEU A 426 -13.15 34.70 -6.83
C LEU A 426 -12.72 36.17 -6.92
N VAL A 427 -13.64 37.08 -7.26
CA VAL A 427 -13.41 38.54 -7.23
C VAL A 427 -13.61 39.13 -5.83
N PHE A 428 -14.23 38.39 -4.90
CA PHE A 428 -14.55 38.94 -3.59
C PHE A 428 -13.45 38.65 -2.56
N PRO A 429 -12.84 39.67 -1.91
CA PRO A 429 -11.78 39.49 -0.92
C PRO A 429 -12.13 38.53 0.23
N GLY A 430 -13.37 38.58 0.73
CA GLY A 430 -13.82 37.76 1.85
C GLY A 430 -13.73 36.26 1.59
N VAL A 431 -13.94 35.82 0.33
CA VAL A 431 -13.77 34.41 -0.08
C VAL A 431 -12.32 33.95 0.10
N TRP A 432 -11.37 34.80 -0.27
CA TRP A 432 -9.94 34.49 -0.18
C TRP A 432 -9.42 34.56 1.24
N ASP A 433 -9.81 35.57 2.01
CA ASP A 433 -9.40 35.69 3.40
C ASP A 433 -9.92 34.52 4.24
N TRP A 434 -11.17 34.09 4.03
CA TRP A 434 -11.69 32.85 4.63
C TRP A 434 -10.91 31.63 4.17
N TYR A 435 -10.65 31.46 2.87
CA TYR A 435 -9.94 30.28 2.36
C TYR A 435 -8.53 30.16 2.94
N LEU A 436 -7.82 31.30 3.07
CA LEU A 436 -6.49 31.35 3.68
C LEU A 436 -6.53 30.99 5.17
N GLN A 437 -7.43 31.58 5.95
CA GLN A 437 -7.61 31.25 7.37
C GLN A 437 -8.01 29.79 7.56
N TRP A 438 -8.92 29.28 6.72
CA TRP A 438 -9.34 27.89 6.75
C TRP A 438 -8.17 26.93 6.47
N ARG A 439 -7.32 27.24 5.47
CA ARG A 439 -6.11 26.47 5.18
C ARG A 439 -5.12 26.49 6.34
N GLU A 440 -4.93 27.64 6.98
CA GLU A 440 -4.09 27.77 8.16
C GLU A 440 -4.63 26.95 9.33
N GLN A 441 -5.92 27.05 9.66
CA GLN A 441 -6.53 26.28 10.75
C GLN A 441 -6.45 24.76 10.51
N ARG A 442 -6.59 24.33 9.26
CA ARG A 442 -6.57 22.91 8.89
C ARG A 442 -5.16 22.33 8.86
N ARG A 443 -4.15 23.12 8.48
CA ARG A 443 -2.76 22.67 8.34
C ARG A 443 -1.85 23.07 9.51
N GLY A 444 -2.19 24.15 10.22
CA GLY A 444 -1.43 24.79 11.31
C GLY A 444 -0.48 25.91 10.87
N PHE A 445 -0.31 26.16 9.56
CA PHE A 445 0.63 27.15 9.03
C PHE A 445 0.37 27.45 7.54
N TYR A 446 0.98 28.52 7.02
CA TYR A 446 0.98 28.89 5.59
C TYR A 446 2.15 28.29 4.81
N THR A 447 1.97 28.09 3.50
CA THR A 447 3.00 27.60 2.57
C THR A 447 2.98 28.40 1.28
N LYS A 448 3.94 28.12 0.40
CA LYS A 448 3.95 28.65 -0.97
C LYS A 448 2.68 28.34 -1.79
N TRP A 449 1.92 27.31 -1.43
CA TRP A 449 0.65 27.00 -2.09
C TRP A 449 -0.33 28.19 -2.06
N GLU A 450 -0.47 28.83 -0.89
CA GLU A 450 -1.42 29.92 -0.71
C GLU A 450 -1.01 31.16 -1.52
N GLU A 451 0.30 31.44 -1.57
CA GLU A 451 0.90 32.45 -2.45
C GLU A 451 0.60 32.12 -3.93
N ASP A 452 0.86 30.90 -4.38
CA ASP A 452 0.62 30.45 -5.76
C ASP A 452 -0.87 30.57 -6.15
N MET A 453 -1.79 30.29 -5.22
CA MET A 453 -3.23 30.45 -5.44
C MET A 453 -3.65 31.91 -5.59
N LEU A 454 -3.13 32.80 -4.76
CA LEU A 454 -3.37 34.25 -4.87
C LEU A 454 -2.78 34.81 -6.18
N MET A 455 -1.60 34.34 -6.61
CA MET A 455 -1.03 34.72 -7.90
C MET A 455 -1.90 34.28 -9.08
N VAL A 456 -2.53 33.10 -9.01
CA VAL A 456 -3.51 32.67 -10.02
C VAL A 456 -4.69 33.62 -10.05
N ALA A 457 -5.29 33.92 -8.89
CA ALA A 457 -6.43 34.83 -8.78
C ALA A 457 -6.11 36.23 -9.33
N GLN A 458 -4.93 36.74 -8.99
CA GLN A 458 -4.40 38.00 -9.46
C GLN A 458 -4.24 38.01 -10.99
N ALA A 459 -3.72 36.92 -11.57
CA ALA A 459 -3.58 36.78 -13.02
C ALA A 459 -4.93 36.70 -13.74
N LEU A 460 -5.96 36.13 -13.11
CA LEU A 460 -7.31 36.03 -13.67
C LEU A 460 -8.10 37.35 -13.60
N THR A 461 -7.72 38.27 -12.71
CA THR A 461 -8.38 39.58 -12.53
C THR A 461 -7.56 40.76 -13.07
N ARG A 462 -6.35 40.49 -13.60
CA ARG A 462 -5.44 41.49 -14.15
C ARG A 462 -6.12 42.35 -15.22
N ALA A 463 -5.80 43.65 -15.21
CA ALA A 463 -6.21 44.59 -16.25
C ALA A 463 -5.94 44.06 -17.65
N GLU A 464 -6.93 44.25 -18.53
CA GLU A 464 -6.96 43.87 -19.96
C GLU A 464 -6.96 42.36 -20.24
N VAL A 465 -6.09 41.59 -19.58
CA VAL A 465 -5.75 40.21 -19.95
C VAL A 465 -6.32 39.14 -19.02
N GLY A 466 -6.91 39.54 -17.89
CA GLY A 466 -7.50 38.64 -16.91
C GLY A 466 -8.78 37.99 -17.45
N TRP A 467 -8.90 36.66 -17.32
CA TRP A 467 -10.09 35.94 -17.79
C TRP A 467 -11.36 36.38 -17.05
N ILE A 468 -11.35 36.35 -15.72
CA ILE A 468 -12.51 36.77 -14.91
C ILE A 468 -12.90 38.24 -15.21
N ARG A 469 -11.91 39.11 -15.40
CA ARG A 469 -12.15 40.52 -15.78
C ARG A 469 -12.93 40.66 -17.09
N GLN A 470 -12.64 39.80 -18.07
CA GLN A 470 -13.29 39.82 -19.38
C GLN A 470 -14.64 39.09 -19.42
N HIS A 471 -15.09 38.52 -18.29
CA HIS A 471 -16.34 37.74 -18.17
C HIS A 471 -17.27 38.29 -17.07
N PRO A 472 -17.82 39.53 -17.22
CA PRO A 472 -18.72 40.14 -16.23
C PRO A 472 -20.03 39.35 -16.00
N GLU A 473 -20.43 38.51 -16.96
CA GLU A 473 -21.59 37.63 -16.84
C GLU A 473 -21.48 36.61 -15.70
N LEU A 474 -20.26 36.32 -15.22
CA LEU A 474 -20.03 35.48 -14.04
C LEU A 474 -20.75 36.03 -12.79
N LEU A 475 -20.91 37.34 -12.68
CA LEU A 475 -21.58 37.98 -11.55
C LEU A 475 -23.06 37.62 -11.44
N LYS A 476 -23.74 37.27 -12.55
CA LYS A 476 -25.18 36.95 -12.57
C LYS A 476 -25.54 35.80 -11.60
N ASN A 477 -24.57 34.94 -11.36
CA ASN A 477 -24.70 33.73 -10.56
C ASN A 477 -24.27 33.89 -9.11
N VAL A 478 -23.64 35.01 -8.78
CA VAL A 478 -23.21 35.32 -7.43
C VAL A 478 -24.43 35.67 -6.59
N ARG A 479 -24.47 35.14 -5.37
CA ARG A 479 -25.45 35.45 -4.34
C ARG A 479 -24.71 35.88 -3.08
N PRO A 480 -25.33 36.69 -2.21
CA PRO A 480 -24.74 37.01 -0.92
C PRO A 480 -24.43 35.71 -0.16
N ILE A 481 -23.24 35.63 0.42
CA ILE A 481 -22.82 34.53 1.27
C ILE A 481 -22.42 35.16 2.59
N GLU A 482 -23.17 34.85 3.65
CA GLU A 482 -22.94 35.41 4.98
C GLU A 482 -21.46 35.33 5.35
N GLY A 483 -20.88 36.42 5.87
CA GLY A 483 -19.47 36.51 6.28
C GLY A 483 -18.42 36.41 5.15
N LEU A 484 -18.81 36.21 3.89
CA LEU A 484 -17.87 36.15 2.75
C LEU A 484 -18.12 37.21 1.68
N ILE A 485 -19.40 37.45 1.35
CA ILE A 485 -19.83 38.35 0.27
C ILE A 485 -21.10 39.08 0.73
N ALA A 486 -20.99 40.39 0.91
CA ALA A 486 -22.12 41.26 1.22
C ALA A 486 -22.90 41.64 -0.05
N SER A 487 -24.20 41.92 0.10
CA SER A 487 -25.05 42.39 -1.01
C SER A 487 -24.52 43.69 -1.63
N GLU A 488 -23.96 44.59 -0.83
CA GLU A 488 -23.39 45.86 -1.27
C GLU A 488 -22.18 45.67 -2.20
N GLU A 489 -21.35 44.67 -1.92
CA GLU A 489 -20.19 44.33 -2.78
C GLU A 489 -20.66 43.80 -4.14
N ILE A 490 -21.74 43.02 -4.17
CA ILE A 490 -22.34 42.53 -5.41
C ILE A 490 -22.92 43.69 -6.22
N GLU A 491 -23.60 44.64 -5.57
CA GLU A 491 -24.12 45.84 -6.25
C GLU A 491 -22.98 46.73 -6.77
N PHE A 492 -21.88 46.88 -6.03
CA PHE A 492 -20.69 47.57 -6.51
C PHE A 492 -20.11 46.88 -7.75
N ALA A 493 -19.90 45.56 -7.70
CA ALA A 493 -19.39 44.79 -8.83
C ALA A 493 -20.34 44.82 -10.05
N ARG A 494 -21.65 44.98 -9.83
CA ARG A 494 -22.64 45.12 -10.92
C ARG A 494 -22.54 46.48 -11.60
N ARG A 495 -22.27 47.55 -10.85
CA ARG A 495 -22.08 48.89 -11.38
C ARG A 495 -20.73 49.04 -12.07
N ASP A 496 -19.67 48.49 -11.46
CA ASP A 496 -18.31 48.56 -11.96
C ASP A 496 -17.54 47.25 -11.73
N TRP A 497 -17.69 46.33 -12.68
CA TRP A 497 -16.99 45.05 -12.67
C TRP A 497 -15.46 45.20 -12.72
N HIS A 498 -14.99 46.20 -13.47
CA HIS A 498 -13.56 46.44 -13.65
C HIS A 498 -12.95 46.98 -12.35
N GLY A 499 -13.62 47.93 -11.70
CA GLY A 499 -13.26 48.44 -10.38
C GLY A 499 -13.27 47.36 -9.31
N ALA A 500 -14.22 46.43 -9.32
CA ALA A 500 -14.21 45.26 -8.43
C ALA A 500 -12.99 44.35 -8.67
N CYS A 501 -12.66 44.07 -9.94
CA CYS A 501 -11.45 43.33 -10.29
C CYS A 501 -10.17 44.07 -9.84
N ASP A 502 -10.10 45.39 -9.97
CA ASP A 502 -8.95 46.21 -9.55
C ASP A 502 -8.81 46.29 -8.03
N ALA A 503 -9.92 46.36 -7.30
CA ALA A 503 -9.93 46.27 -5.84
C ALA A 503 -9.40 44.90 -5.38
N PHE A 504 -9.90 43.83 -5.97
CA PHE A 504 -9.45 42.48 -5.65
C PHE A 504 -7.99 42.23 -6.05
N HIS A 505 -7.56 42.69 -7.22
CA HIS A 505 -6.18 42.52 -7.68
C HIS A 505 -5.19 43.13 -6.69
N ARG A 506 -5.50 44.31 -6.14
CA ARG A 506 -4.71 44.95 -5.07
C ARG A 506 -4.74 44.14 -3.77
N HIS A 507 -5.92 43.65 -3.37
CA HIS A 507 -6.06 42.78 -2.19
C HIS A 507 -5.18 41.52 -2.30
N ALA A 508 -5.29 40.79 -3.41
CA ALA A 508 -4.52 39.59 -3.67
C ALA A 508 -3.00 39.85 -3.69
N ALA A 509 -2.57 40.98 -4.28
CA ALA A 509 -1.16 41.38 -4.29
C ALA A 509 -0.60 41.65 -2.89
N ASN A 510 -1.37 42.34 -2.05
CA ASN A 510 -0.97 42.64 -0.67
C ASN A 510 -0.94 41.34 0.17
N ARG A 511 -2.00 40.55 0.10
CA ARG A 511 -2.11 39.28 0.84
C ARG A 511 -1.04 38.28 0.41
N SER A 512 -0.68 38.25 -0.87
CA SER A 512 0.42 37.41 -1.37
C SER A 512 1.75 37.75 -0.69
N LYS A 513 2.08 39.04 -0.54
CA LYS A 513 3.29 39.49 0.17
C LYS A 513 3.26 39.16 1.66
N GLU A 514 2.10 39.27 2.31
CA GLU A 514 1.94 38.89 3.71
C GLU A 514 2.17 37.39 3.90
N ILE A 515 1.50 36.56 3.08
CA ILE A 515 1.65 35.10 3.10
C ILE A 515 3.09 34.70 2.82
N GLN A 516 3.77 35.33 1.87
CA GLN A 516 5.18 35.06 1.57
C GLN A 516 6.10 35.26 2.78
N ARG A 517 5.81 36.24 3.66
CA ARG A 517 6.61 36.51 4.87
C ARG A 517 6.39 35.49 5.98
N VAL A 518 5.19 34.89 6.06
CA VAL A 518 4.82 33.95 7.13
C VAL A 518 4.81 32.49 6.66
N ALA A 519 4.91 32.24 5.35
CA ALA A 519 4.94 30.92 4.77
C ALA A 519 6.17 30.16 5.26
N ARG A 520 5.95 28.97 5.83
CA ARG A 520 7.03 28.12 6.31
C ARG A 520 7.47 27.15 5.21
N VAL A 521 8.78 27.03 5.03
CA VAL A 521 9.37 25.91 4.29
C VAL A 521 9.35 24.71 5.22
N HIS A 522 8.30 23.91 5.10
CA HIS A 522 8.03 22.86 6.09
C HIS A 522 8.86 21.59 5.90
N ARG A 523 9.20 21.29 4.65
CA ARG A 523 10.16 20.25 4.33
C ARG A 523 11.39 20.98 3.83
N ASP A 524 12.49 20.91 4.58
CA ASP A 524 13.76 21.00 3.88
C ASP A 524 13.79 19.79 2.93
N PRO A 525 13.70 19.99 1.60
CA PRO A 525 13.75 18.87 0.67
C PRO A 525 15.05 18.07 0.82
N PHE A 526 16.09 18.68 1.40
CA PHE A 526 17.38 18.09 1.67
C PHE A 526 17.44 17.32 2.98
N GLU A 527 16.62 17.62 4.00
CA GLU A 527 16.66 16.93 5.31
C GLU A 527 16.69 15.40 5.20
N PRO A 528 15.83 14.73 4.39
CA PRO A 528 15.85 13.28 4.25
C PRO A 528 17.12 12.71 3.60
N ILE A 529 17.93 13.56 2.96
CA ILE A 529 19.17 13.21 2.28
C ILE A 529 20.37 13.96 2.85
N LEU A 530 20.24 14.65 4.00
CA LEU A 530 21.34 15.41 4.59
C LEU A 530 22.53 14.50 4.89
N CYS A 531 22.30 13.29 5.41
CA CYS A 531 23.35 12.30 5.64
C CYS A 531 24.13 11.91 4.36
N VAL A 532 23.51 12.05 3.19
CA VAL A 532 24.18 11.86 1.90
C VAL A 532 24.94 13.13 1.51
N LEU A 533 24.33 14.30 1.68
CA LEU A 533 24.91 15.59 1.28
C LEU A 533 26.08 16.02 2.16
N GLU A 534 26.06 15.68 3.44
CA GLU A 534 27.09 15.98 4.44
C GLU A 534 28.24 14.96 4.44
N ALA A 535 28.13 13.88 3.68
CA ALA A 535 29.21 12.91 3.57
C ALA A 535 30.38 13.47 2.73
N ASP A 536 31.58 12.97 2.98
CA ASP A 536 32.80 13.37 2.24
C ASP A 536 32.67 13.17 0.71
N SER A 537 31.85 12.20 0.31
CA SER A 537 31.54 11.93 -1.10
C SER A 537 30.05 11.60 -1.30
N PRO A 538 29.19 12.62 -1.46
CA PRO A 538 27.74 12.43 -1.58
C PRO A 538 27.33 11.54 -2.76
N LEU A 539 28.04 11.64 -3.89
CA LEU A 539 27.79 10.79 -5.05
C LEU A 539 28.14 9.33 -4.79
N ALA A 540 29.17 9.05 -3.98
CA ALA A 540 29.50 7.69 -3.58
C ALA A 540 28.45 7.12 -2.61
N GLU A 541 27.99 7.91 -1.64
CA GLU A 541 26.88 7.52 -0.75
C GLU A 541 25.60 7.23 -1.53
N TYR A 542 25.26 8.09 -2.49
CA TYR A 542 24.08 7.89 -3.33
C TYR A 542 24.23 6.67 -4.27
N ARG A 543 25.45 6.35 -4.72
CA ARG A 543 25.73 5.15 -5.54
C ARG A 543 25.45 3.84 -4.79
N LYS A 544 25.57 3.80 -3.46
CA LYS A 544 25.23 2.62 -2.65
C LYS A 544 23.80 2.14 -2.88
N ILE A 545 22.87 3.04 -3.26
CA ILE A 545 21.50 2.67 -3.63
C ILE A 545 21.51 1.74 -4.85
N THR A 546 22.30 2.06 -5.88
CA THR A 546 22.39 1.24 -7.09
C THR A 546 23.08 -0.10 -6.84
N ASP A 547 24.07 -0.13 -5.94
CA ASP A 547 24.74 -1.37 -5.54
C ASP A 547 23.78 -2.29 -4.77
N GLU A 548 22.95 -1.73 -3.88
CA GLU A 548 21.93 -2.49 -3.16
C GLU A 548 20.80 -3.00 -4.08
N ILE A 549 20.45 -2.27 -5.15
CA ILE A 549 19.49 -2.78 -6.15
C ILE A 549 20.05 -4.01 -6.85
N LEU A 550 21.32 -3.96 -7.32
CA LEU A 550 21.96 -5.10 -7.98
C LEU A 550 22.09 -6.31 -7.05
N LYS A 551 22.57 -6.07 -5.83
CA LYS A 551 22.73 -7.11 -4.81
C LYS A 551 21.41 -7.80 -4.46
N ARG A 552 20.29 -7.09 -4.55
CA ARG A 552 18.95 -7.57 -4.19
C ARG A 552 18.08 -7.89 -5.41
N MET A 553 18.65 -7.89 -6.61
CA MET A 553 17.91 -8.09 -7.84
C MET A 553 17.27 -9.49 -7.84
N PRO A 554 15.97 -9.61 -8.14
CA PRO A 554 15.32 -10.91 -8.26
C PRO A 554 15.94 -11.75 -9.37
N ASP A 555 15.91 -13.06 -9.17
CA ASP A 555 16.24 -14.04 -10.21
C ASP A 555 15.37 -13.82 -11.47
N GLU A 556 16.01 -13.66 -12.62
CA GLU A 556 15.33 -13.27 -13.86
C GLU A 556 14.51 -14.42 -14.47
N ASP A 557 14.97 -15.66 -14.33
CA ASP A 557 14.29 -16.84 -14.85
C ASP A 557 13.02 -17.13 -14.05
N ARG A 558 13.10 -16.96 -12.72
CA ARG A 558 12.00 -17.23 -11.80
C ARG A 558 11.03 -16.06 -11.63
N TYR A 559 11.53 -14.82 -11.71
CA TYR A 559 10.77 -13.59 -11.45
C TYR A 559 11.05 -12.48 -12.49
N PRO A 560 10.80 -12.74 -13.79
CA PRO A 560 11.23 -11.87 -14.89
C PRO A 560 10.68 -10.44 -14.78
N ARG A 561 9.45 -10.27 -14.30
CA ARG A 561 8.85 -8.94 -14.12
C ARG A 561 9.54 -8.13 -13.03
N SER A 562 9.76 -8.73 -11.86
CA SER A 562 10.41 -8.05 -10.73
C SER A 562 11.90 -7.78 -11.01
N ALA A 563 12.56 -8.67 -11.74
CA ALA A 563 13.92 -8.44 -12.25
C ALA A 563 13.95 -7.23 -13.21
N ALA A 564 13.04 -7.18 -14.18
CA ALA A 564 12.93 -6.04 -15.11
C ALA A 564 12.64 -4.71 -14.39
N GLU A 565 11.80 -4.70 -13.36
CA GLU A 565 11.55 -3.52 -12.52
C GLU A 565 12.79 -3.06 -11.75
N ALA A 566 13.59 -4.00 -11.23
CA ALA A 566 14.85 -3.72 -10.56
C ALA A 566 15.88 -3.13 -11.53
N VAL A 567 16.03 -3.73 -12.73
CA VAL A 567 16.89 -3.21 -13.81
C VAL A 567 16.46 -1.80 -14.21
N ARG A 568 15.16 -1.56 -14.40
CA ARG A 568 14.64 -0.22 -14.70
C ARG A 568 15.00 0.78 -13.61
N SER A 569 14.83 0.42 -12.34
CA SER A 569 15.13 1.28 -11.20
C SER A 569 16.62 1.60 -11.10
N PHE A 570 17.47 0.59 -11.32
CA PHE A 570 18.92 0.74 -11.41
C PHE A 570 19.32 1.72 -12.52
N LEU A 571 18.80 1.51 -13.74
CA LEU A 571 19.09 2.38 -14.89
C LEU A 571 18.63 3.82 -14.67
N LEU A 572 17.43 4.03 -14.13
CA LEU A 572 16.92 5.38 -13.86
C LEU A 572 17.81 6.15 -12.88
N LEU A 573 18.33 5.50 -11.84
CA LEU A 573 19.25 6.12 -10.89
C LEU A 573 20.62 6.37 -11.50
N ARG A 574 21.18 5.40 -12.23
CA ARG A 574 22.47 5.55 -12.91
C ARG A 574 22.43 6.67 -13.94
N LEU A 575 21.43 6.67 -14.83
CA LEU A 575 21.24 7.72 -15.83
C LEU A 575 20.96 9.07 -15.16
N GLY A 576 20.16 9.10 -14.09
CA GLY A 576 19.91 10.33 -13.34
C GLY A 576 21.18 10.96 -12.76
N LEU A 577 22.08 10.15 -12.20
CA LEU A 577 23.37 10.61 -11.67
C LEU A 577 24.32 11.11 -12.77
N HIS A 578 24.34 10.46 -13.92
CA HIS A 578 25.24 10.82 -15.01
C HIS A 578 24.74 12.01 -15.84
N LEU A 579 23.44 12.14 -16.05
CA LEU A 579 22.85 13.13 -16.96
C LEU A 579 22.31 14.37 -16.24
N GLY A 580 22.10 14.31 -14.92
CA GLY A 580 21.50 15.42 -14.16
C GLY A 580 20.06 15.76 -14.57
N LEU A 581 19.39 14.85 -15.28
CA LEU A 581 18.05 15.09 -15.82
C LEU A 581 17.00 15.12 -14.71
N ARG A 582 15.99 15.98 -14.91
CA ARG A 582 14.80 16.00 -14.05
C ARG A 582 14.02 14.69 -14.18
N GLN A 583 13.34 14.31 -13.11
CA GLN A 583 12.53 13.09 -13.03
C GLN A 583 11.58 12.90 -14.23
N LYS A 584 10.94 13.97 -14.72
CA LYS A 584 10.07 13.91 -15.90
C LYS A 584 10.83 13.41 -17.13
N ASN A 585 11.96 14.05 -17.44
CA ASN A 585 12.77 13.75 -18.62
C ASN A 585 13.31 12.32 -18.56
N LEU A 586 13.76 11.86 -17.38
CA LEU A 586 14.20 10.46 -17.19
C LEU A 586 13.07 9.46 -17.39
N ARG A 587 11.89 9.73 -16.82
CA ARG A 587 10.74 8.80 -16.89
C ARG A 587 10.11 8.71 -18.28
N GLN A 588 10.25 9.77 -19.07
CA GLN A 588 9.75 9.86 -20.44
C GLN A 588 10.83 9.54 -21.49
N LEU A 589 12.05 9.22 -21.06
CA LEU A 589 13.14 8.85 -21.95
C LEU A 589 12.79 7.55 -22.68
N ARG A 590 12.77 7.62 -24.01
CA ARG A 590 12.54 6.46 -24.88
C ARG A 590 13.84 5.68 -25.05
N VAL A 591 13.74 4.42 -25.44
CA VAL A 591 14.90 3.59 -25.79
C VAL A 591 14.74 3.13 -27.23
N CYS A 592 15.72 3.44 -28.07
CA CYS A 592 15.87 2.89 -29.40
C CYS A 592 16.88 1.72 -29.33
N PRO A 593 16.46 0.46 -29.56
CA PRO A 593 17.39 -0.67 -29.53
C PRO A 593 18.48 -0.51 -30.59
N ARG A 594 19.69 -1.00 -30.30
CA ARG A 594 20.79 -1.01 -31.26
C ARG A 594 20.35 -1.74 -32.55
N GLY A 595 20.73 -1.18 -33.70
CA GLY A 595 20.34 -1.68 -35.03
C GLY A 595 18.97 -1.20 -35.52
N HIS A 596 18.23 -0.41 -34.73
CA HIS A 596 17.01 0.25 -35.17
C HIS A 596 17.29 1.70 -35.54
N PHE A 597 16.49 2.24 -36.47
CA PHE A 597 16.56 3.65 -36.83
C PHE A 597 16.03 4.52 -35.68
N PRO A 598 16.81 5.50 -35.18
CA PRO A 598 16.35 6.43 -34.16
C PRO A 598 15.12 7.23 -34.57
N THR A 599 14.37 7.69 -33.58
CA THR A 599 13.28 8.65 -33.82
C THR A 599 13.85 9.97 -34.31
N SER A 600 13.24 10.57 -35.34
CA SER A 600 13.70 11.87 -35.84
C SER A 600 13.57 12.96 -34.78
N GLU A 601 14.51 13.92 -34.77
CA GLU A 601 14.52 15.00 -33.78
C GLU A 601 13.21 15.80 -33.78
N ARG A 602 12.65 16.08 -34.96
CA ARG A 602 11.35 16.76 -35.09
C ARG A 602 10.22 16.01 -34.39
N ARG A 603 10.19 14.68 -34.48
CA ARG A 603 9.16 13.88 -33.80
C ARG A 603 9.39 13.84 -32.29
N LEU A 604 10.64 13.87 -31.84
CA LEU A 604 10.98 14.01 -30.43
C LEU A 604 10.59 15.40 -29.89
N GLU A 605 10.76 16.46 -30.68
CA GLU A 605 10.29 17.83 -30.36
C GLU A 605 8.76 17.85 -30.19
N ASP A 606 8.02 17.25 -31.13
CA ASP A 606 6.55 17.16 -31.07
C ASP A 606 6.08 16.41 -29.82
N MET A 607 6.77 15.33 -29.46
CA MET A 607 6.48 14.54 -28.25
C MET A 607 7.03 15.14 -26.96
N LYS A 608 7.91 16.14 -27.05
CA LYS A 608 8.62 16.77 -25.92
C LYS A 608 9.31 15.76 -25.00
N CYS A 609 9.97 14.76 -25.58
CA CYS A 609 10.71 13.73 -24.85
C CYS A 609 12.06 13.41 -25.51
N GLY A 610 12.94 12.77 -24.74
CA GLY A 610 14.25 12.35 -25.23
C GLY A 610 14.29 10.88 -25.64
N GLU A 611 15.40 10.48 -26.25
CA GLU A 611 15.66 9.10 -26.66
C GLU A 611 17.11 8.69 -26.32
N LEU A 612 17.25 7.52 -25.67
CA LEU A 612 18.51 6.78 -25.57
C LEU A 612 18.67 5.94 -26.84
N ARG A 613 19.74 6.17 -27.60
CA ARG A 613 19.97 5.55 -28.90
C ARG A 613 21.45 5.21 -29.10
N TRP A 614 21.73 4.30 -30.04
CA TRP A 614 23.10 3.97 -30.41
C TRP A 614 23.64 4.98 -31.43
N SER A 615 24.81 5.56 -31.17
CA SER A 615 25.57 6.40 -32.10
C SER A 615 26.61 5.55 -32.81
N ASP A 616 26.40 5.27 -34.10
CA ASP A 616 27.41 4.57 -34.92
C ASP A 616 28.67 5.42 -35.12
N ARG A 617 28.55 6.75 -35.06
CA ARG A 617 29.67 7.69 -35.15
C ARG A 617 30.61 7.55 -33.96
N ASP A 618 30.06 7.53 -32.75
CA ASP A 618 30.84 7.55 -31.51
C ASP A 618 31.05 6.14 -30.93
N GLY A 619 30.49 5.11 -31.58
CA GLY A 619 30.60 3.70 -31.18
C GLY A 619 29.99 3.42 -29.81
N GLY A 620 28.96 4.16 -29.42
CA GLY A 620 28.42 4.14 -28.06
C GLY A 620 26.96 4.56 -27.94
N TRP A 621 26.39 4.36 -26.76
CA TRP A 621 25.05 4.85 -26.44
C TRP A 621 25.09 6.36 -26.20
N GLU A 622 24.22 7.10 -26.89
CA GLU A 622 23.99 8.53 -26.67
C GLU A 622 22.56 8.78 -26.20
N VAL A 623 22.38 9.88 -25.47
CA VAL A 623 21.06 10.38 -25.06
C VAL A 623 20.82 11.68 -25.79
N LEU A 624 19.82 11.72 -26.67
CA LEU A 624 19.42 12.93 -27.36
C LEU A 624 18.12 13.47 -26.75
N ILE A 625 18.13 14.73 -26.31
CA ILE A 625 16.93 15.39 -25.78
C ILE A 625 16.75 16.75 -26.47
N PRO A 626 15.62 16.98 -27.17
CA PRO A 626 15.35 18.27 -27.77
C PRO A 626 15.14 19.33 -26.68
N SER A 627 15.61 20.56 -26.91
CA SER A 627 15.58 21.62 -25.89
C SER A 627 14.16 21.90 -25.38
N VAL A 628 13.15 21.77 -26.25
CA VAL A 628 11.72 21.95 -25.95
C VAL A 628 11.16 20.97 -24.92
N ALA A 629 11.84 19.85 -24.68
CA ALA A 629 11.46 18.88 -23.63
C ALA A 629 11.80 19.39 -22.22
N PHE A 630 12.74 20.34 -22.10
CA PHE A 630 13.11 20.92 -20.81
C PHE A 630 12.15 22.03 -20.39
N LYS A 631 11.83 22.09 -19.08
CA LYS A 631 10.99 23.16 -18.49
C LYS A 631 11.52 24.57 -18.80
N ASN A 632 12.84 24.72 -18.94
CA ASN A 632 13.52 25.99 -19.19
C ASN A 632 14.10 26.03 -20.60
N ALA A 633 13.37 25.52 -21.60
CA ALA A 633 13.79 25.48 -23.01
C ALA A 633 14.23 26.85 -23.55
N SER A 634 13.67 27.94 -23.03
CA SER A 634 14.00 29.32 -23.40
C SER A 634 15.14 29.94 -22.60
N SER A 635 15.80 29.19 -21.71
CA SER A 635 16.95 29.71 -20.96
C SER A 635 18.18 29.85 -21.85
N SER A 636 19.05 30.81 -21.49
CA SER A 636 20.30 31.08 -22.20
C SER A 636 21.23 29.86 -22.31
N PHE A 637 21.07 28.86 -21.43
CA PHE A 637 21.81 27.60 -21.45
C PHE A 637 21.74 26.87 -22.80
N PHE A 638 20.57 26.90 -23.46
CA PHE A 638 20.39 26.21 -24.75
C PHE A 638 20.78 27.07 -25.97
N GLY A 639 21.01 28.38 -25.80
CA GLY A 639 21.40 29.29 -26.88
C GLY A 639 20.50 29.18 -28.13
N LYS A 640 21.12 29.12 -29.33
CA LYS A 640 20.43 28.79 -30.59
C LYS A 640 20.38 27.27 -30.88
N SER A 641 20.91 26.43 -29.99
CA SER A 641 20.93 24.98 -30.17
C SER A 641 19.54 24.40 -29.96
N ARG A 642 19.12 23.50 -30.87
CA ARG A 642 17.80 22.85 -30.81
C ARG A 642 17.79 21.59 -29.93
N SER A 643 18.96 21.10 -29.52
CA SER A 643 19.12 19.88 -28.73
C SER A 643 20.31 19.99 -27.76
N ALA A 644 20.28 19.14 -26.73
CA ALA A 644 21.32 18.96 -25.72
C ALA A 644 21.68 17.48 -25.59
#